data_AF-A0A835N983-F1
#
_entry.id   AF-A0A835N983-F1
#
_cell.length_a   1.000
_cell.length_b   1.000
_cell.length_c   1.000
_cell.angle_alpha   90.00
_cell.angle_beta   90.00
_cell.angle_gamma   90.00
#
_symmetry.space_group_name_H-M   'P 1'
#
loop_
_entity.id
_entity.type
_entity.pdbx_description
1 polymer ?
#
loop_
_entity_poly.entity_id
_entity_poly.type
_entity_poly.pdbx_seq_one_letter_code
_entity_poly.pdbx_strand_id
1 'polypeptide(L)'
;MMGLGFVPIFSLALLVSISSAEISNKVGINYGQLGNNLPSPSESVELIKSLKAKRVKIYDANPDILQSLKDTDIQVSIMVPNELIENISKSQSLADHWVKTNVVPYYSDVKIRYLLVGNEILTNPDTGTWFNLVPAMRRIKASLKTHKIKKIKVGTPSALNVLESSFPPSNGTFRADISGPVIKPMLQFLDRTKSFFFIDVYPYFAWADNQQNINLDYALFKAGNLTYTDPGSNLTYTNLLDQMLDAVAFAMKRLGYPDVRIFIAETGWPNDGDIDQVGANIYNSATYNRNVIKKLTTKPAIGTPARPGWVIPSIIFSLYNENQKPGPGTERHFGLFYPNGTKIYEVDLSGDTQLSEYKKPLPAPTNNEPYKGKIWCMVAKEVNMTAVGDALSYACSQGNKTCDAIQPGKQCYKPDSLFWHASYAFSSYWAQFKKSGGTCSFNGLATMTPKDPSFGHCKFPGAEISSEVGINYGQLGNNLPSPSKSVELIKSLKAKRVKIYDANPDILKSLKNTDIQVSIMVPNALIPNISKSQYFSDQWVETNVVHYYPDVKIRYLLVGNEILTNPDTGTWFNLVPAMRRIKISLARRNIRKIKVGTPSAINVLESSFPPSNGTFRSDISGPVIKPMLQFLNRTKSFFFIDFYPFFAWSENAHNISLDYALFNAHNVTYTDPGTKLTYTNLFDQMFDAVVFAMKRLGYPGIRVFIAETGWPNGGDFEQFGANTYNSATYNRNVVRKLTTIPAIGTPARPGVAIPAFIFSLYNENQKPGPGTERHFGLYYPNGTEVFEIDLSGKTPLSGYKKPLPLPTNNEPYKGKLWCVVGKEANRSAVKDALAWACSQRIKTCDKIQPGKECYKPVSLFRHASYAFSSYWADFKKIGGVCSFNGLATTTLKDPSFGECKFPSVTL
;
A
#
# COMPACT_ATOMS: atom_id res chain seq x y z
N MET A 1 -38.26 -10.59 -89.34
CA MET A 1 -37.05 -10.65 -88.48
C MET A 1 -37.28 -9.71 -87.29
N MET A 2 -37.13 -10.26 -86.08
CA MET A 2 -36.72 -9.66 -84.78
C MET A 2 -36.89 -8.13 -84.64
N GLY A 3 -37.61 -7.57 -83.67
CA GLY A 3 -37.76 -7.94 -82.26
C GLY A 3 -36.79 -7.13 -81.39
N LEU A 4 -37.28 -6.56 -80.27
CA LEU A 4 -36.64 -5.72 -79.22
C LEU A 4 -36.93 -4.22 -79.39
N GLY A 5 -37.61 -3.49 -78.50
CA GLY A 5 -37.91 -3.71 -77.09
C GLY A 5 -37.48 -2.45 -76.31
N PHE A 6 -38.30 -1.40 -76.33
CA PHE A 6 -38.09 -0.19 -75.52
C PHE A 6 -38.46 -0.47 -74.06
N VAL A 7 -37.51 -0.31 -73.13
CA VAL A 7 -37.75 -0.27 -71.69
C VAL A 7 -37.20 1.06 -71.16
N PRO A 8 -38.02 1.97 -70.59
CA PRO A 8 -37.50 3.12 -69.87
C PRO A 8 -37.19 2.70 -68.43
N ILE A 9 -35.90 2.68 -68.08
CA ILE A 9 -35.44 2.48 -66.70
C ILE A 9 -35.71 3.79 -65.94
N PHE A 10 -36.75 3.79 -65.11
CA PHE A 10 -36.96 4.79 -64.06
C PHE A 10 -35.85 4.65 -63.00
N SER A 11 -34.84 5.52 -63.04
CA SER A 11 -33.85 5.64 -61.95
C SER A 11 -34.47 6.39 -60.77
N LEU A 12 -35.11 5.64 -59.87
CA LEU A 12 -35.56 6.13 -58.57
C LEU A 12 -34.32 6.32 -57.66
N ALA A 13 -33.73 7.51 -57.67
CA ALA A 13 -32.70 7.89 -56.71
C ALA A 13 -33.35 8.04 -55.32
N LEU A 14 -33.33 6.96 -54.53
CA LEU A 14 -33.60 7.00 -53.09
C LEU A 14 -32.49 7.83 -52.41
N LEU A 15 -32.74 9.13 -52.23
CA LEU A 15 -32.05 9.94 -51.23
C LEU A 15 -32.45 9.41 -49.85
N VAL A 16 -31.82 8.33 -49.41
CA VAL A 16 -31.78 7.96 -47.98
C VAL A 16 -30.91 9.02 -47.31
N SER A 17 -31.52 10.14 -46.95
CA SER A 17 -30.93 11.10 -46.03
C SER A 17 -30.89 10.42 -44.66
N ILE A 18 -29.83 9.65 -44.41
CA ILE A 18 -29.51 9.12 -43.09
C ILE A 18 -29.17 10.34 -42.25
N SER A 19 -30.16 10.92 -41.59
CA SER A 19 -29.94 11.95 -40.57
C SER A 19 -29.33 11.26 -39.35
N SER A 20 -28.04 10.94 -39.43
CA SER A 20 -27.23 10.63 -38.25
C SER A 20 -27.06 11.94 -37.50
N ALA A 21 -27.88 12.17 -36.48
CA ALA A 21 -27.67 13.29 -35.56
C ALA A 21 -26.24 13.21 -35.01
N GLU A 22 -25.38 14.15 -35.41
CA GLU A 22 -23.99 14.19 -34.99
C GLU A 22 -23.90 14.29 -33.46
N ILE A 23 -23.08 13.45 -32.85
CA ILE A 23 -22.81 13.53 -31.42
C ILE A 23 -21.94 14.78 -31.20
N SER A 24 -22.50 15.77 -30.50
CA SER A 24 -21.82 17.04 -30.26
C SER A 24 -20.62 16.88 -29.31
N ASN A 25 -19.46 17.37 -29.75
CA ASN A 25 -18.17 17.38 -29.04
C ASN A 25 -18.03 18.51 -28.01
N LYS A 26 -19.13 19.23 -27.70
CA LYS A 26 -19.09 20.34 -26.75
C LYS A 26 -18.86 19.84 -25.31
N VAL A 27 -18.28 20.68 -24.45
CA VAL A 27 -18.02 20.31 -23.05
C VAL A 27 -19.08 20.93 -22.15
N GLY A 28 -19.43 20.21 -21.08
CA GLY A 28 -20.34 20.68 -20.03
C GLY A 28 -19.64 21.00 -18.71
N ILE A 29 -20.44 21.40 -17.74
CA ILE A 29 -20.01 21.64 -16.35
C ILE A 29 -20.95 20.93 -15.37
N ASN A 30 -20.39 20.32 -14.32
CA ASN A 30 -21.16 19.79 -13.21
C ASN A 30 -21.59 20.96 -12.31
N TYR A 31 -22.88 21.09 -12.04
CA TYR A 31 -23.41 22.05 -11.08
C TYR A 31 -23.79 21.31 -9.79
N GLY A 32 -22.81 21.23 -8.89
CA GLY A 32 -23.00 20.74 -7.53
C GLY A 32 -23.57 21.82 -6.61
N GLN A 33 -24.32 21.40 -5.59
CA GLN A 33 -25.02 22.27 -4.65
C GLN A 33 -24.62 22.01 -3.18
N LEU A 34 -23.54 21.26 -2.94
CA LEU A 34 -23.06 20.97 -1.58
C LEU A 34 -22.23 22.15 -1.02
N GLY A 35 -22.85 23.32 -0.96
CA GLY A 35 -22.30 24.50 -0.32
C GLY A 35 -23.38 25.42 0.22
N ASN A 36 -23.12 26.04 1.37
CA ASN A 36 -24.06 26.96 2.03
C ASN A 36 -23.83 28.44 1.67
N ASN A 37 -22.98 28.71 0.69
CA ASN A 37 -22.54 30.03 0.27
C ASN A 37 -22.55 30.21 -1.26
N LEU A 38 -23.30 29.35 -1.97
CA LEU A 38 -23.35 29.34 -3.43
C LEU A 38 -24.39 30.36 -3.97
N PRO A 39 -24.20 30.90 -5.20
CA PRO A 39 -25.16 31.81 -5.83
C PRO A 39 -26.50 31.14 -6.11
N SER A 40 -27.51 31.96 -6.39
CA SER A 40 -28.83 31.48 -6.78
C SER A 40 -28.78 30.68 -8.10
N PRO A 41 -29.79 29.83 -8.39
CA PRO A 41 -29.86 29.09 -9.65
C PRO A 41 -29.81 29.98 -10.90
N SER A 42 -30.45 31.14 -10.89
CA SER A 42 -30.46 32.07 -12.03
C SER A 42 -29.09 32.67 -12.29
N GLU A 43 -28.42 33.17 -11.24
CA GLU A 43 -27.03 33.68 -11.33
C GLU A 43 -26.07 32.57 -11.79
N SER A 44 -26.24 31.36 -11.27
CA SER A 44 -25.44 30.20 -11.65
C SER A 44 -25.60 29.85 -13.13
N VAL A 45 -26.82 29.95 -13.69
CA VAL A 45 -27.05 29.76 -15.13
C VAL A 45 -26.33 30.81 -15.97
N GLU A 46 -26.30 32.08 -15.53
CA GLU A 46 -25.51 33.12 -16.21
C GLU A 46 -24.01 32.84 -16.15
N LEU A 47 -23.50 32.34 -15.02
CA LEU A 47 -22.10 31.90 -14.92
C LEU A 47 -21.79 30.71 -15.84
N ILE A 48 -22.69 29.72 -15.93
CA ILE A 48 -22.57 28.60 -16.88
C ILE A 48 -22.54 29.10 -18.34
N LYS A 49 -23.39 30.08 -18.70
CA LYS A 49 -23.37 30.73 -20.02
C LYS A 49 -22.05 31.48 -20.25
N SER A 50 -21.51 32.15 -19.22
CA SER A 50 -20.24 32.88 -19.30
C SER A 50 -19.03 31.97 -19.57
N LEU A 51 -19.11 30.70 -19.16
CA LEU A 51 -18.13 29.66 -19.50
C LEU A 51 -18.30 29.11 -20.93
N LYS A 52 -19.33 29.57 -21.66
CA LYS A 52 -19.78 29.03 -22.96
C LYS A 52 -20.11 27.53 -22.92
N ALA A 53 -20.51 27.03 -21.75
CA ALA A 53 -20.91 25.64 -21.58
C ALA A 53 -22.15 25.34 -22.42
N LYS A 54 -22.17 24.17 -23.08
CA LYS A 54 -23.36 23.69 -23.82
C LYS A 54 -24.09 22.56 -23.13
N ARG A 55 -23.58 22.10 -21.98
CA ARG A 55 -24.21 21.09 -21.14
C ARG A 55 -24.04 21.42 -19.66
N VAL A 56 -24.99 20.97 -18.86
CA VAL A 56 -24.91 20.98 -17.40
C VAL A 56 -25.38 19.63 -16.85
N LYS A 57 -24.67 19.09 -15.86
CA LYS A 57 -25.15 17.95 -15.03
C LYS A 57 -25.49 18.49 -13.64
N ILE A 58 -26.73 18.29 -13.21
CA ILE A 58 -27.18 18.53 -11.83
C ILE A 58 -27.41 17.19 -11.14
N TYR A 59 -27.20 17.13 -9.82
CA TYR A 59 -27.17 15.87 -9.05
C TYR A 59 -28.54 15.41 -8.54
N ASP A 60 -29.60 16.07 -8.98
CA ASP A 60 -31.00 15.79 -8.68
C ASP A 60 -31.89 16.25 -9.84
N ALA A 61 -33.15 16.60 -9.55
CA ALA A 61 -34.06 17.26 -10.47
C ALA A 61 -34.62 18.57 -9.87
N ASN A 62 -33.74 19.40 -9.31
CA ASN A 62 -34.10 20.65 -8.64
C ASN A 62 -34.97 21.57 -9.54
N PRO A 63 -36.21 21.91 -9.15
CA PRO A 63 -37.14 22.67 -9.97
C PRO A 63 -36.67 24.11 -10.24
N ASP A 64 -35.98 24.75 -9.30
CA ASP A 64 -35.52 26.13 -9.43
C ASP A 64 -34.38 26.24 -10.47
N ILE A 65 -33.50 25.24 -10.51
CA ILE A 65 -32.46 25.15 -11.54
C ILE A 65 -33.08 24.87 -12.91
N LEU A 66 -34.00 23.90 -12.99
CA LEU A 66 -34.67 23.57 -14.24
C LEU A 66 -35.45 24.77 -14.79
N GLN A 67 -36.13 25.51 -13.92
CA GLN A 67 -36.82 26.75 -14.28
C GLN A 67 -35.84 27.82 -14.77
N SER A 68 -34.67 27.96 -14.15
CA SER A 68 -33.63 28.91 -14.58
C SER A 68 -32.98 28.53 -15.92
N LEU A 69 -33.07 27.26 -16.32
CA LEU A 69 -32.55 26.75 -17.59
C LEU A 69 -33.57 26.79 -18.74
N LYS A 70 -34.80 27.23 -18.47
CA LYS A 70 -35.86 27.38 -19.47
C LYS A 70 -35.40 28.22 -20.67
N ASP A 71 -35.75 27.76 -21.87
CA ASP A 71 -35.49 28.41 -23.15
C ASP A 71 -33.99 28.63 -23.47
N THR A 72 -33.10 28.03 -22.69
CA THR A 72 -31.65 28.03 -22.99
C THR A 72 -31.27 26.93 -23.99
N ASP A 73 -30.12 27.09 -24.63
CA ASP A 73 -29.54 26.07 -25.51
C ASP A 73 -28.72 25.00 -24.75
N ILE A 74 -28.70 25.04 -23.42
CA ILE A 74 -27.86 24.17 -22.59
C ILE A 74 -28.54 22.79 -22.44
N GLN A 75 -27.84 21.71 -22.80
CA GLN A 75 -28.36 20.35 -22.60
C GLN A 75 -28.22 19.93 -21.14
N VAL A 76 -29.29 19.43 -20.55
CA VAL A 76 -29.35 19.10 -19.12
C VAL A 76 -29.26 17.58 -18.91
N SER A 77 -28.40 17.21 -17.97
CA SER A 77 -28.37 15.88 -17.34
C SER A 77 -28.90 16.01 -15.93
N ILE A 78 -29.91 15.23 -15.58
CA ILE A 78 -30.50 15.17 -14.23
C ILE A 78 -30.30 13.78 -13.64
N MET A 79 -30.39 13.65 -12.32
CA MET A 79 -30.16 12.39 -11.64
C MET A 79 -31.37 11.90 -10.86
N VAL A 80 -31.58 10.58 -10.87
CA VAL A 80 -32.44 9.89 -9.90
C VAL A 80 -31.58 9.68 -8.64
N PRO A 81 -32.01 10.17 -7.47
CA PRO A 81 -31.29 9.96 -6.22
C PRO A 81 -31.04 8.48 -5.91
N ASN A 82 -29.90 8.19 -5.26
CA ASN A 82 -29.43 6.83 -5.00
C ASN A 82 -30.43 6.01 -4.17
N GLU A 83 -31.07 6.64 -3.19
CA GLU A 83 -32.04 6.06 -2.26
C GLU A 83 -33.34 5.61 -2.93
N LEU A 84 -33.67 6.13 -4.12
CA LEU A 84 -34.89 5.76 -4.83
C LEU A 84 -34.71 4.53 -5.74
N ILE A 85 -33.47 4.10 -5.98
CA ILE A 85 -33.14 3.04 -6.95
C ILE A 85 -33.82 1.73 -6.56
N GLU A 86 -33.77 1.34 -5.29
CA GLU A 86 -34.37 0.09 -4.83
C GLU A 86 -35.89 0.07 -5.08
N ASN A 87 -36.58 1.13 -4.66
CA ASN A 87 -38.04 1.21 -4.83
C ASN A 87 -38.46 1.28 -6.29
N ILE A 88 -37.77 2.12 -7.08
CA ILE A 88 -38.01 2.21 -8.53
C ILE A 88 -37.74 0.87 -9.21
N SER A 89 -36.69 0.14 -8.83
CA SER A 89 -36.37 -1.16 -9.44
C SER A 89 -37.50 -2.20 -9.31
N LYS A 90 -38.29 -2.10 -8.24
CA LYS A 90 -39.39 -3.02 -7.91
C LYS A 90 -40.76 -2.54 -8.42
N SER A 91 -40.93 -1.25 -8.69
CA SER A 91 -42.24 -0.67 -9.05
C SER A 91 -42.20 0.23 -10.29
N GLN A 92 -42.97 -0.14 -11.33
CA GLN A 92 -43.16 0.72 -12.51
C GLN A 92 -43.93 1.99 -12.16
N SER A 93 -44.92 1.94 -11.26
CA SER A 93 -45.70 3.12 -10.88
C SER A 93 -44.85 4.19 -10.18
N LEU A 94 -43.83 3.77 -9.40
CA LEU A 94 -42.88 4.71 -8.80
C LEU A 94 -41.96 5.35 -9.85
N ALA A 95 -41.54 4.60 -10.87
CA ALA A 95 -40.80 5.16 -12.00
C ALA A 95 -41.65 6.17 -12.77
N ASP A 96 -42.93 5.84 -13.02
CA ASP A 96 -43.89 6.69 -13.71
C ASP A 96 -44.18 7.97 -12.93
N HIS A 97 -44.38 7.85 -11.62
CA HIS A 97 -44.54 9.00 -10.74
C HIS A 97 -43.30 9.90 -10.77
N TRP A 98 -42.09 9.33 -10.64
CA TRP A 98 -40.86 10.12 -10.65
C TRP A 98 -40.68 10.89 -11.97
N VAL A 99 -40.88 10.25 -13.12
CA VAL A 99 -40.77 10.90 -14.44
C VAL A 99 -41.86 11.96 -14.64
N LYS A 100 -43.10 11.65 -14.26
CA LYS A 100 -44.23 12.60 -14.37
C LYS A 100 -44.00 13.85 -13.53
N THR A 101 -43.42 13.72 -12.34
CA THR A 101 -43.17 14.84 -11.43
C THR A 101 -41.94 15.64 -11.83
N ASN A 102 -40.83 14.97 -12.16
CA ASN A 102 -39.52 15.64 -12.27
C ASN A 102 -39.05 15.92 -13.71
N VAL A 103 -39.67 15.30 -14.71
CA VAL A 103 -39.23 15.43 -16.12
C VAL A 103 -40.29 16.06 -16.99
N VAL A 104 -41.52 15.54 -16.93
CA VAL A 104 -42.60 15.97 -17.82
C VAL A 104 -42.88 17.48 -17.77
N PRO A 105 -42.91 18.16 -16.60
CA PRO A 105 -43.21 19.59 -16.54
C PRO A 105 -42.19 20.48 -17.25
N TYR A 106 -40.94 20.02 -17.37
CA TYR A 106 -39.82 20.80 -17.89
C TYR A 106 -39.40 20.41 -19.30
N TYR A 107 -39.84 19.26 -19.81
CA TYR A 107 -39.28 18.66 -21.03
C TYR A 107 -39.50 19.48 -22.31
N SER A 108 -40.56 20.29 -22.40
CA SER A 108 -40.82 21.15 -23.56
C SER A 108 -39.87 22.34 -23.63
N ASP A 109 -39.53 22.90 -22.46
CA ASP A 109 -38.89 24.22 -22.33
C ASP A 109 -37.41 24.10 -21.95
N VAL A 110 -37.01 22.96 -21.37
CA VAL A 110 -35.63 22.66 -20.93
C VAL A 110 -35.09 21.51 -21.77
N LYS A 111 -33.87 21.65 -22.29
CA LYS A 111 -33.23 20.62 -23.13
C LYS A 111 -32.68 19.45 -22.31
N ILE A 112 -33.53 18.76 -21.56
CA ILE A 112 -33.16 17.52 -20.86
C ILE A 112 -32.80 16.45 -21.91
N ARG A 113 -31.56 15.96 -21.84
CA ARG A 113 -31.02 14.95 -22.79
C ARG A 113 -30.55 13.68 -22.11
N TYR A 114 -30.22 13.75 -20.82
CA TYR A 114 -29.70 12.61 -20.08
C TYR A 114 -30.42 12.49 -18.73
N LEU A 115 -30.81 11.26 -18.40
CA LEU A 115 -31.37 10.91 -17.11
C LEU A 115 -30.51 9.79 -16.53
N LEU A 116 -29.81 10.12 -15.45
CA LEU A 116 -28.78 9.31 -14.83
C LEU A 116 -29.35 8.66 -13.57
N VAL A 117 -29.42 7.33 -13.53
CA VAL A 117 -29.99 6.60 -12.40
C VAL A 117 -28.90 6.32 -11.37
N GLY A 118 -28.88 7.11 -10.30
CA GLY A 118 -27.84 7.09 -9.26
C GLY A 118 -26.51 7.70 -9.70
N ASN A 119 -25.62 7.90 -8.72
CA ASN A 119 -24.22 8.31 -8.89
C ASN A 119 -23.31 7.27 -8.23
N GLU A 120 -22.34 6.72 -8.99
CA GLU A 120 -21.28 5.87 -8.45
C GLU A 120 -21.75 4.69 -7.56
N ILE A 121 -22.90 4.09 -7.92
CA ILE A 121 -23.55 3.05 -7.10
C ILE A 121 -22.64 1.85 -6.83
N LEU A 122 -21.71 1.55 -7.73
CA LEU A 122 -20.85 0.36 -7.71
C LEU A 122 -19.55 0.55 -6.90
N THR A 123 -19.38 1.68 -6.22
CA THR A 123 -18.14 2.08 -5.54
C THR A 123 -18.02 1.55 -4.09
N ASN A 124 -19.13 1.39 -3.37
CA ASN A 124 -19.19 0.95 -1.96
C ASN A 124 -19.50 -0.55 -1.82
N PRO A 125 -19.02 -1.27 -0.79
CA PRO A 125 -19.34 -2.69 -0.61
C PRO A 125 -20.85 -2.95 -0.59
N ASP A 126 -21.26 -4.07 -1.20
CA ASP A 126 -22.65 -4.39 -1.55
C ASP A 126 -23.63 -4.28 -0.36
N THR A 127 -24.57 -3.33 -0.49
CA THR A 127 -25.73 -3.17 0.41
C THR A 127 -27.02 -3.75 -0.20
N GLY A 128 -26.93 -4.48 -1.32
CA GLY A 128 -28.07 -4.99 -2.10
C GLY A 128 -28.52 -4.06 -3.23
N THR A 129 -28.07 -2.81 -3.27
CA THR A 129 -28.52 -1.78 -4.24
C THR A 129 -27.96 -2.02 -5.65
N TRP A 130 -26.81 -2.67 -5.79
CA TRP A 130 -26.14 -2.88 -7.09
C TRP A 130 -27.02 -3.61 -8.10
N PHE A 131 -27.70 -4.68 -7.67
CA PHE A 131 -28.55 -5.50 -8.54
C PHE A 131 -29.86 -4.81 -8.93
N ASN A 132 -30.25 -3.76 -8.21
CA ASN A 132 -31.45 -2.96 -8.48
C ASN A 132 -31.24 -1.88 -9.55
N LEU A 133 -29.98 -1.57 -9.88
CA LEU A 133 -29.61 -0.49 -10.79
C LEU A 133 -30.18 -0.65 -12.21
N VAL A 134 -29.87 -1.77 -12.87
CA VAL A 134 -30.32 -2.02 -14.25
C VAL A 134 -31.85 -2.16 -14.35
N PRO A 135 -32.54 -2.86 -13.42
CA PRO A 135 -34.01 -2.84 -13.39
C PRO A 135 -34.58 -1.42 -13.24
N ALA A 136 -34.03 -0.57 -12.38
CA ALA A 136 -34.48 0.82 -12.24
C ALA A 136 -34.30 1.62 -13.55
N MET A 137 -33.13 1.51 -14.21
CA MET A 137 -32.88 2.12 -15.52
C MET A 137 -33.90 1.68 -16.58
N ARG A 138 -34.27 0.40 -16.61
CA ARG A 138 -35.28 -0.14 -17.54
C ARG A 138 -36.66 0.47 -17.29
N ARG A 139 -37.06 0.63 -16.03
CA ARG A 139 -38.36 1.18 -15.65
C ARG A 139 -38.49 2.67 -15.92
N ILE A 140 -37.44 3.43 -15.64
CA ILE A 140 -37.34 4.84 -16.04
C ILE A 140 -37.44 4.97 -17.56
N LYS A 141 -36.73 4.14 -18.33
CA LYS A 141 -36.81 4.17 -19.80
C LYS A 141 -38.21 3.80 -20.32
N ALA A 142 -38.88 2.84 -19.67
CA ALA A 142 -40.26 2.49 -20.00
C ALA A 142 -41.22 3.67 -19.74
N SER A 143 -41.05 4.34 -18.61
CA SER A 143 -41.84 5.53 -18.26
C SER A 143 -41.69 6.67 -19.26
N LEU A 144 -40.44 7.00 -19.65
CA LEU A 144 -40.17 7.97 -20.71
C LEU A 144 -40.88 7.62 -22.02
N LYS A 145 -40.95 6.32 -22.36
CA LYS A 145 -41.67 5.84 -23.55
C LYS A 145 -43.18 6.07 -23.43
N THR A 146 -43.77 5.81 -22.26
CA THR A 146 -45.21 6.06 -21.98
C THR A 146 -45.56 7.53 -22.20
N HIS A 147 -44.68 8.45 -21.78
CA HIS A 147 -44.84 9.89 -22.00
C HIS A 147 -44.40 10.38 -23.40
N LYS A 148 -44.10 9.48 -24.34
CA LYS A 148 -43.63 9.79 -25.70
C LYS A 148 -42.32 10.61 -25.73
N ILE A 149 -41.52 10.56 -24.67
CA ILE A 149 -40.23 11.23 -24.55
C ILE A 149 -39.13 10.38 -25.18
N LYS A 150 -38.71 10.75 -26.40
CA LYS A 150 -37.75 9.97 -27.20
C LYS A 150 -36.30 10.47 -27.13
N LYS A 151 -36.08 11.75 -26.80
CA LYS A 151 -34.76 12.41 -26.89
C LYS A 151 -33.87 12.23 -25.65
N ILE A 152 -34.39 11.64 -24.56
CA ILE A 152 -33.64 11.39 -23.33
C ILE A 152 -32.96 10.01 -23.39
N LYS A 153 -31.65 10.01 -23.18
CA LYS A 153 -30.84 8.81 -22.98
C LYS A 153 -30.72 8.49 -21.49
N VAL A 154 -30.82 7.21 -21.14
CA VAL A 154 -30.78 6.76 -19.74
C VAL A 154 -29.44 6.06 -19.47
N GLY A 155 -28.79 6.38 -18.37
CA GLY A 155 -27.48 5.84 -17.99
C GLY A 155 -27.26 5.87 -16.49
N THR A 156 -26.03 5.63 -16.06
CA THR A 156 -25.60 5.78 -14.66
C THR A 156 -24.08 6.07 -14.65
N PRO A 157 -23.62 7.17 -14.02
CA PRO A 157 -22.21 7.46 -13.81
C PRO A 157 -21.57 6.38 -12.93
N SER A 158 -20.45 5.86 -13.39
CA SER A 158 -19.65 4.87 -12.68
C SER A 158 -18.26 5.42 -12.41
N ALA A 159 -17.76 5.26 -11.19
CA ALA A 159 -16.36 5.50 -10.88
C ALA A 159 -15.46 4.50 -11.63
N LEU A 160 -14.19 4.85 -11.85
CA LEU A 160 -13.24 3.95 -12.51
C LEU A 160 -12.97 2.64 -11.73
N ASN A 161 -13.29 2.60 -10.42
CA ASN A 161 -13.09 1.42 -9.59
C ASN A 161 -14.04 0.25 -9.91
N VAL A 162 -14.91 0.38 -10.91
CA VAL A 162 -15.61 -0.75 -11.55
C VAL A 162 -14.67 -1.67 -12.31
N LEU A 163 -13.43 -1.24 -12.59
CA LEU A 163 -12.36 -2.05 -13.13
C LEU A 163 -11.59 -2.77 -12.02
N GLU A 164 -11.30 -4.05 -12.22
CA GLU A 164 -10.36 -4.83 -11.40
C GLU A 164 -8.93 -4.69 -11.90
N SER A 165 -8.78 -4.56 -13.22
CA SER A 165 -7.51 -4.26 -13.89
C SER A 165 -7.73 -3.13 -14.89
N SER A 166 -6.83 -2.16 -14.89
CA SER A 166 -6.86 -1.00 -15.79
C SER A 166 -5.50 -0.71 -16.45
N PHE A 167 -4.46 -1.47 -16.11
CA PHE A 167 -3.10 -1.29 -16.66
C PHE A 167 -2.42 -2.63 -16.97
N PRO A 168 -1.79 -2.79 -18.15
CA PRO A 168 -1.86 -1.87 -19.29
C PRO A 168 -3.33 -1.73 -19.79
N PRO A 169 -3.71 -0.67 -20.53
CA PRO A 169 -5.10 -0.44 -20.95
C PRO A 169 -5.75 -1.66 -21.62
N SER A 170 -5.03 -2.38 -22.49
CA SER A 170 -5.47 -3.64 -23.11
C SER A 170 -5.90 -4.74 -22.13
N ASN A 171 -5.40 -4.70 -20.89
CA ASN A 171 -5.77 -5.62 -19.81
C ASN A 171 -6.99 -5.12 -19.00
N GLY A 172 -7.65 -4.06 -19.47
CA GLY A 172 -8.88 -3.51 -18.91
C GLY A 172 -9.93 -4.60 -18.69
N THR A 173 -10.36 -4.82 -17.45
CA THR A 173 -11.36 -5.83 -17.07
C THR A 173 -12.23 -5.31 -15.92
N PHE A 174 -13.55 -5.45 -16.05
CA PHE A 174 -14.49 -5.13 -14.97
C PHE A 174 -14.35 -6.12 -13.80
N ARG A 175 -14.54 -5.64 -12.56
CA ARG A 175 -14.46 -6.50 -11.37
C ARG A 175 -15.39 -7.70 -11.46
N ALA A 176 -14.87 -8.87 -11.09
CA ALA A 176 -15.60 -10.13 -11.19
C ALA A 176 -16.94 -10.15 -10.44
N ASP A 177 -17.04 -9.43 -9.32
CA ASP A 177 -18.25 -9.34 -8.47
C ASP A 177 -19.45 -8.66 -9.16
N ILE A 178 -19.19 -7.72 -10.08
CA ILE A 178 -20.23 -6.95 -10.77
C ILE A 178 -20.29 -7.21 -12.28
N SER A 179 -19.23 -7.75 -12.87
CA SER A 179 -19.05 -7.90 -14.32
C SER A 179 -20.19 -8.69 -14.98
N GLY A 180 -20.48 -9.89 -14.46
CA GLY A 180 -21.59 -10.72 -14.92
C GLY A 180 -22.97 -10.20 -14.51
N PRO A 181 -23.24 -9.99 -13.21
CA PRO A 181 -24.61 -9.75 -12.74
C PRO A 181 -25.12 -8.31 -12.95
N VAL A 182 -24.25 -7.31 -13.13
CA VAL A 182 -24.65 -5.89 -13.23
C VAL A 182 -24.13 -5.22 -14.51
N ILE A 183 -22.83 -5.27 -14.75
CA ILE A 183 -22.22 -4.55 -15.89
C ILE A 183 -22.67 -5.12 -17.22
N LYS A 184 -22.65 -6.44 -17.43
CA LYS A 184 -23.09 -7.04 -18.69
C LYS A 184 -24.57 -6.72 -19.01
N PRO A 185 -25.54 -6.86 -18.08
CA PRO A 185 -26.92 -6.39 -18.29
C PRO A 185 -27.05 -4.88 -18.55
N MET A 186 -26.19 -4.07 -17.93
CA MET A 186 -26.15 -2.62 -18.17
C MET A 186 -25.66 -2.31 -19.58
N LEU A 187 -24.54 -2.90 -20.03
CA LEU A 187 -24.03 -2.71 -21.38
C LEU A 187 -25.04 -3.15 -22.45
N GLN A 188 -25.75 -4.27 -22.20
CA GLN A 188 -26.86 -4.71 -23.06
C GLN A 188 -27.97 -3.66 -23.15
N PHE A 189 -28.36 -3.06 -22.01
CA PHE A 189 -29.36 -2.00 -21.97
C PHE A 189 -28.89 -0.75 -22.72
N LEU A 190 -27.63 -0.33 -22.52
CA LEU A 190 -27.06 0.85 -23.15
C LEU A 190 -26.95 0.69 -24.66
N ASP A 191 -26.49 -0.46 -25.15
CA ASP A 191 -26.44 -0.74 -26.59
C ASP A 191 -27.84 -0.75 -27.23
N ARG A 192 -28.80 -1.45 -26.63
CA ARG A 192 -30.18 -1.51 -27.15
C ARG A 192 -30.87 -0.15 -27.18
N THR A 193 -30.55 0.73 -26.23
CA THR A 193 -31.14 2.07 -26.14
C THR A 193 -30.29 3.15 -26.83
N LYS A 194 -29.16 2.76 -27.43
CA LYS A 194 -28.14 3.64 -28.01
C LYS A 194 -27.73 4.77 -27.05
N SER A 195 -27.64 4.42 -25.77
CA SER A 195 -27.14 5.27 -24.70
C SER A 195 -25.62 5.16 -24.56
N PHE A 196 -25.05 5.78 -23.53
CA PHE A 196 -23.61 5.83 -23.28
C PHE A 196 -23.26 5.09 -21.99
N PHE A 197 -22.04 4.56 -21.92
CA PHE A 197 -21.41 4.21 -20.66
C PHE A 197 -20.87 5.49 -20.03
N PHE A 198 -21.53 5.95 -18.95
CA PHE A 198 -21.15 7.18 -18.25
C PHE A 198 -20.07 6.83 -17.23
N ILE A 199 -18.91 7.47 -17.33
CA ILE A 199 -17.76 7.22 -16.46
C ILE A 199 -17.29 8.52 -15.82
N ASP A 200 -17.01 8.45 -14.52
CA ASP A 200 -16.32 9.49 -13.76
C ASP A 200 -14.83 9.12 -13.74
N VAL A 201 -13.99 9.94 -14.37
CA VAL A 201 -12.59 9.61 -14.67
C VAL A 201 -11.67 10.77 -14.31
N TYR A 202 -10.77 10.52 -13.36
CA TYR A 202 -9.94 11.56 -12.74
C TYR A 202 -8.46 11.18 -12.79
N PRO A 203 -7.71 11.64 -13.80
CA PRO A 203 -6.24 11.52 -13.86
C PRO A 203 -5.54 12.03 -12.60
N TYR A 204 -6.11 13.04 -11.92
CA TYR A 204 -5.61 13.55 -10.64
C TYR A 204 -5.41 12.45 -9.60
N PHE A 205 -6.45 11.65 -9.30
CA PHE A 205 -6.35 10.62 -8.25
C PHE A 205 -5.36 9.52 -8.63
N ALA A 206 -5.38 9.08 -9.89
CA ALA A 206 -4.43 8.08 -10.38
C ALA A 206 -2.98 8.57 -10.23
N TRP A 207 -2.71 9.83 -10.60
CA TRP A 207 -1.40 10.46 -10.44
C TRP A 207 -1.03 10.66 -8.97
N ALA A 208 -1.91 11.25 -8.16
CA ALA A 208 -1.65 11.57 -6.75
C ALA A 208 -1.33 10.31 -5.94
N ASP A 209 -1.97 9.18 -6.23
CA ASP A 209 -1.71 7.88 -5.60
C ASP A 209 -0.43 7.20 -6.11
N ASN A 210 0.11 7.62 -7.27
CA ASN A 210 1.23 6.95 -7.94
C ASN A 210 2.21 7.90 -8.66
N GLN A 211 2.60 8.99 -7.99
CA GLN A 211 3.45 10.05 -8.56
C GLN A 211 4.81 9.56 -9.07
N GLN A 212 5.28 8.42 -8.55
CA GLN A 212 6.60 7.86 -8.89
C GLN A 212 6.60 7.18 -10.27
N ASN A 213 5.46 6.62 -10.69
CA ASN A 213 5.33 5.93 -11.98
C ASN A 213 4.53 6.74 -13.01
N ILE A 214 3.67 7.64 -12.54
CA ILE A 214 2.86 8.49 -13.39
C ILE A 214 3.46 9.89 -13.34
N ASN A 215 4.03 10.32 -14.47
CA ASN A 215 4.56 11.66 -14.59
C ASN A 215 3.42 12.71 -14.54
N LEU A 216 3.62 13.80 -13.79
CA LEU A 216 2.59 14.85 -13.66
C LEU A 216 2.25 15.51 -15.01
N ASP A 217 3.25 15.82 -15.83
CA ASP A 217 3.01 16.41 -17.15
C ASP A 217 2.24 15.46 -18.08
N TYR A 218 2.41 14.15 -17.92
CA TYR A 218 1.62 13.13 -18.61
C TYR A 218 0.13 13.13 -18.19
N ALA A 219 -0.15 13.36 -16.91
CA ALA A 219 -1.51 13.50 -16.39
C ALA A 219 -2.14 14.86 -16.78
N LEU A 220 -1.32 15.90 -16.95
CA LEU A 220 -1.74 17.27 -17.28
C LEU A 220 -1.79 17.57 -18.79
N PHE A 221 -1.56 16.59 -19.67
CA PHE A 221 -1.42 16.79 -21.13
C PHE A 221 -0.30 17.77 -21.54
N LYS A 222 0.73 17.90 -20.70
CA LYS A 222 1.95 18.69 -20.95
C LYS A 222 3.11 17.83 -21.46
N ALA A 223 2.93 16.52 -21.48
CA ALA A 223 3.86 15.54 -22.01
C ALA A 223 4.14 15.79 -23.49
N GLY A 224 5.22 16.50 -23.82
CA GLY A 224 5.67 16.68 -25.20
C GLY A 224 6.02 15.34 -25.86
N ASN A 225 7.18 14.78 -25.53
CA ASN A 225 7.67 13.49 -26.06
C ASN A 225 7.38 12.29 -25.14
N LEU A 226 6.71 12.50 -24.00
CA LEU A 226 6.40 11.40 -23.06
C LEU A 226 5.24 10.56 -23.61
N THR A 227 5.56 9.32 -23.98
CA THR A 227 4.58 8.36 -24.50
C THR A 227 4.64 7.04 -23.75
N TYR A 228 3.50 6.38 -23.62
CA TYR A 228 3.40 5.01 -23.13
C TYR A 228 2.87 4.12 -24.24
N THR A 229 3.58 3.04 -24.57
CA THR A 229 3.10 2.03 -25.53
C THR A 229 2.58 0.82 -24.78
N ASP A 230 1.30 0.52 -24.97
CA ASP A 230 0.64 -0.63 -24.36
C ASP A 230 1.11 -1.94 -25.04
N PRO A 231 1.79 -2.85 -24.33
CA PRO A 231 2.37 -4.05 -24.92
C PRO A 231 1.33 -5.06 -25.42
N GLY A 232 0.09 -5.01 -24.93
CA GLY A 232 -0.97 -5.93 -25.35
C GLY A 232 -1.73 -5.48 -26.58
N SER A 233 -1.76 -4.17 -26.88
CA SER A 233 -2.47 -3.60 -28.03
C SER A 233 -1.57 -2.89 -29.04
N ASN A 234 -0.31 -2.64 -28.69
CA ASN A 234 0.63 -1.75 -29.39
C ASN A 234 0.13 -0.31 -29.58
N LEU A 235 -0.90 0.09 -28.84
CA LEU A 235 -1.40 1.47 -28.87
C LEU A 235 -0.49 2.38 -28.06
N THR A 236 -0.17 3.54 -28.63
CA THR A 236 0.66 4.56 -27.98
C THR A 236 -0.21 5.67 -27.41
N TYR A 237 0.00 5.99 -26.15
CA TYR A 237 -0.75 6.97 -25.39
C TYR A 237 0.14 8.14 -24.99
N THR A 238 -0.31 9.35 -25.27
CA THR A 238 0.39 10.61 -24.95
C THR A 238 -0.11 11.30 -23.67
N ASN A 239 -1.17 10.77 -23.06
CA ASN A 239 -1.75 11.30 -21.84
C ASN A 239 -2.47 10.21 -21.02
N LEU A 240 -2.61 10.45 -19.72
CA LEU A 240 -3.19 9.49 -18.79
C LEU A 240 -4.70 9.27 -18.99
N LEU A 241 -5.44 10.30 -19.38
CA LEU A 241 -6.89 10.19 -19.58
C LEU A 241 -7.22 9.15 -20.66
N ASP A 242 -6.49 9.17 -21.78
CA ASP A 242 -6.71 8.21 -22.87
C ASP A 242 -6.41 6.77 -22.45
N GLN A 243 -5.35 6.55 -21.65
CA GLN A 243 -5.08 5.23 -21.08
C GLN A 243 -6.25 4.74 -20.22
N MET A 244 -6.79 5.60 -19.36
CA MET A 244 -7.88 5.25 -18.44
C MET A 244 -9.17 4.97 -19.20
N LEU A 245 -9.48 5.75 -20.24
CA LEU A 245 -10.67 5.56 -21.08
C LEU A 245 -10.58 4.27 -21.91
N ASP A 246 -9.40 3.98 -22.47
CA ASP A 246 -9.22 2.77 -23.27
C ASP A 246 -9.23 1.50 -22.42
N ALA A 247 -8.79 1.56 -21.15
CA ALA A 247 -9.00 0.47 -20.20
C ALA A 247 -10.49 0.10 -20.06
N VAL A 248 -11.38 1.11 -20.00
CA VAL A 248 -12.83 0.88 -19.99
C VAL A 248 -13.30 0.34 -21.34
N ALA A 249 -12.80 0.86 -22.46
CA ALA A 249 -13.15 0.36 -23.79
C ALA A 249 -12.78 -1.11 -23.99
N PHE A 250 -11.59 -1.53 -23.57
CA PHE A 250 -11.15 -2.93 -23.61
C PHE A 250 -11.99 -3.81 -22.69
N ALA A 251 -12.35 -3.33 -21.49
CA ALA A 251 -13.23 -4.05 -20.58
C ALA A 251 -14.64 -4.29 -21.19
N MET A 252 -15.22 -3.29 -21.84
CA MET A 252 -16.50 -3.43 -22.55
C MET A 252 -16.39 -4.38 -23.75
N LYS A 253 -15.29 -4.31 -24.52
CA LYS A 253 -15.01 -5.23 -25.62
C LYS A 253 -14.97 -6.69 -25.15
N ARG A 254 -14.33 -6.96 -24.01
CA ARG A 254 -14.27 -8.32 -23.40
C ARG A 254 -15.64 -8.87 -23.02
N LEU A 255 -16.59 -8.01 -22.69
CA LEU A 255 -17.99 -8.41 -22.42
C LEU A 255 -18.86 -8.50 -23.68
N GLY A 256 -18.30 -8.27 -24.87
CA GLY A 256 -19.00 -8.35 -26.15
C GLY A 256 -19.67 -7.05 -26.58
N TYR A 257 -19.32 -5.90 -26.00
CA TYR A 257 -19.94 -4.60 -26.29
C TYR A 257 -18.90 -3.55 -26.76
N PRO A 258 -18.15 -3.80 -27.85
CA PRO A 258 -17.12 -2.88 -28.33
C PRO A 258 -17.67 -1.53 -28.82
N ASP A 259 -18.96 -1.47 -29.20
CA ASP A 259 -19.56 -0.30 -29.83
C ASP A 259 -20.30 0.64 -28.87
N VAL A 260 -20.42 0.26 -27.59
CA VAL A 260 -21.00 1.14 -26.57
C VAL A 260 -20.08 2.34 -26.37
N ARG A 261 -20.61 3.55 -26.66
CA ARG A 261 -19.87 4.81 -26.56
C ARG A 261 -19.68 5.23 -25.11
N ILE A 262 -18.56 5.87 -24.83
CA ILE A 262 -18.24 6.44 -23.50
C ILE A 262 -18.72 7.90 -23.45
N PHE A 263 -19.25 8.30 -22.30
CA PHE A 263 -19.55 9.68 -21.93
C PHE A 263 -18.78 9.96 -20.64
N ILE A 264 -17.93 10.99 -20.62
CA ILE A 264 -17.25 11.43 -19.40
C ILE A 264 -18.26 12.22 -18.57
N ALA A 265 -18.83 11.59 -17.55
CA ALA A 265 -19.83 12.23 -16.71
C ALA A 265 -19.19 13.22 -15.73
N GLU A 266 -17.94 12.96 -15.35
CA GLU A 266 -17.11 13.86 -14.55
C GLU A 266 -15.63 13.67 -14.88
N THR A 267 -14.91 14.79 -14.94
CA THR A 267 -13.44 14.82 -14.91
C THR A 267 -12.98 16.20 -14.46
N GLY A 268 -11.88 16.29 -13.73
CA GLY A 268 -11.37 17.56 -13.24
C GLY A 268 -10.09 17.41 -12.46
N TRP A 269 -9.61 18.52 -11.94
CA TRP A 269 -8.41 18.58 -11.12
C TRP A 269 -8.58 19.65 -10.03
N PRO A 270 -8.29 19.35 -8.76
CA PRO A 270 -8.57 20.26 -7.66
C PRO A 270 -7.63 21.48 -7.65
N ASN A 271 -8.19 22.65 -7.40
CA ASN A 271 -7.46 23.93 -7.33
C ASN A 271 -6.83 24.22 -5.96
N ASP A 272 -7.17 23.45 -4.93
CA ASP A 272 -6.58 23.51 -3.59
C ASP A 272 -6.86 22.19 -2.84
N GLY A 273 -6.27 21.99 -1.67
CA GLY A 273 -6.44 20.78 -0.88
C GLY A 273 -5.83 20.85 0.51
N ASP A 274 -5.92 19.76 1.27
CA ASP A 274 -5.19 19.67 2.54
C ASP A 274 -3.68 19.57 2.28
N ILE A 275 -2.86 19.85 3.28
CA ILE A 275 -1.39 19.90 3.16
C ILE A 275 -0.78 18.58 2.65
N ASP A 276 -1.43 17.45 2.92
CA ASP A 276 -0.99 16.13 2.47
C ASP A 276 -1.60 15.70 1.10
N GLN A 277 -2.34 16.57 0.43
CA GLN A 277 -2.90 16.36 -0.92
C GLN A 277 -2.05 17.06 -1.98
N VAL A 278 -1.09 16.32 -2.47
CA VAL A 278 -0.12 16.73 -3.49
C VAL A 278 -0.77 17.16 -4.81
N GLY A 279 -0.21 18.18 -5.44
CA GLY A 279 -0.58 18.69 -6.76
C GLY A 279 -1.97 19.30 -6.89
N ALA A 280 -2.72 19.43 -5.79
CA ALA A 280 -3.97 20.18 -5.73
C ALA A 280 -3.65 21.68 -5.65
N ASN A 281 -3.61 22.35 -6.80
CA ASN A 281 -3.30 23.78 -6.90
C ASN A 281 -3.90 24.39 -8.17
N ILE A 282 -4.05 25.72 -8.17
CA ILE A 282 -4.63 26.50 -9.27
C ILE A 282 -3.90 26.25 -10.60
N TYR A 283 -2.57 26.15 -10.59
CA TYR A 283 -1.77 25.93 -11.80
C TYR A 283 -2.15 24.62 -12.50
N ASN A 284 -2.10 23.50 -11.77
CA ASN A 284 -2.41 22.19 -12.30
C ASN A 284 -3.88 22.08 -12.68
N SER A 285 -4.78 22.66 -11.87
CA SER A 285 -6.22 22.68 -12.14
C SER A 285 -6.55 23.37 -13.47
N ALA A 286 -6.03 24.58 -13.66
CA ALA A 286 -6.19 25.33 -14.90
C ALA A 286 -5.55 24.61 -16.10
N THR A 287 -4.35 24.06 -15.91
CA THR A 287 -3.62 23.32 -16.94
C THR A 287 -4.42 22.10 -17.42
N TYR A 288 -4.85 21.25 -16.48
CA TYR A 288 -5.61 20.05 -16.79
C TYR A 288 -6.90 20.39 -17.53
N ASN A 289 -7.71 21.30 -16.96
CA ASN A 289 -9.02 21.62 -17.50
C ASN A 289 -8.92 22.27 -18.89
N ARG A 290 -8.01 23.23 -19.10
CA ARG A 290 -7.82 23.85 -20.42
C ARG A 290 -7.37 22.83 -21.47
N ASN A 291 -6.43 21.95 -21.13
CA ASN A 291 -5.89 20.98 -22.07
C ASN A 291 -6.90 19.87 -22.42
N VAL A 292 -7.63 19.34 -21.43
CA VAL A 292 -8.65 18.32 -21.68
C VAL A 292 -9.81 18.88 -22.50
N ILE A 293 -10.24 20.12 -22.25
CA ILE A 293 -11.24 20.80 -23.07
C ILE A 293 -10.74 20.92 -24.51
N LYS A 294 -9.50 21.40 -24.71
CA LYS A 294 -8.92 21.55 -26.05
C LYS A 294 -8.91 20.22 -26.81
N LYS A 295 -8.48 19.13 -26.17
CA LYS A 295 -8.50 17.78 -26.75
C LYS A 295 -9.90 17.35 -27.15
N LEU A 296 -10.87 17.47 -26.25
CA LEU A 296 -12.23 16.95 -26.45
C LEU A 296 -13.06 17.75 -27.47
N THR A 297 -12.71 19.03 -27.66
CA THR A 297 -13.40 19.94 -28.60
C THR A 297 -12.75 20.07 -29.96
N THR A 298 -11.56 19.49 -30.16
CA THR A 298 -10.83 19.52 -31.44
C THR A 298 -11.70 18.95 -32.58
N LYS A 299 -11.56 19.56 -33.77
CA LYS A 299 -12.25 19.16 -35.00
C LYS A 299 -11.22 18.94 -36.12
N PRO A 300 -11.21 17.76 -36.78
CA PRO A 300 -12.02 16.58 -36.49
C PRO A 300 -11.70 16.00 -35.09
N ALA A 301 -12.63 15.22 -34.54
CA ALA A 301 -12.43 14.62 -33.21
C ALA A 301 -11.20 13.69 -33.21
N ILE A 302 -10.37 13.79 -32.17
CA ILE A 302 -9.18 12.95 -32.04
C ILE A 302 -9.57 11.55 -31.51
N GLY A 303 -10.46 11.50 -30.52
CA GLY A 303 -10.82 10.26 -29.82
C GLY A 303 -9.74 9.82 -28.81
N THR A 304 -9.58 8.50 -28.69
CA THR A 304 -8.50 7.82 -27.96
C THR A 304 -7.74 6.88 -28.92
N PRO A 305 -6.54 6.38 -28.58
CA PRO A 305 -5.83 5.41 -29.42
C PRO A 305 -6.66 4.17 -29.81
N ALA A 306 -7.47 3.60 -28.92
CA ALA A 306 -8.31 2.44 -29.23
C ALA A 306 -9.62 2.81 -29.96
N ARG A 307 -10.00 4.09 -29.94
CA ARG A 307 -11.22 4.62 -30.60
C ARG A 307 -10.91 5.94 -31.31
N PRO A 308 -10.05 5.93 -32.34
CA PRO A 308 -9.66 7.14 -33.04
C PRO A 308 -10.86 7.76 -33.77
N GLY A 309 -10.96 9.08 -33.79
CA GLY A 309 -12.07 9.79 -34.43
C GLY A 309 -13.37 9.85 -33.62
N TRP A 310 -13.45 9.14 -32.48
CA TRP A 310 -14.70 9.11 -31.71
C TRP A 310 -14.88 10.40 -30.93
N VAL A 311 -16.05 11.02 -31.08
CA VAL A 311 -16.49 12.08 -30.18
C VAL A 311 -16.81 11.47 -28.81
N ILE A 312 -16.19 12.04 -27.77
CA ILE A 312 -16.40 11.68 -26.37
C ILE A 312 -17.07 12.87 -25.68
N PRO A 313 -18.41 12.86 -25.53
CA PRO A 313 -19.09 13.90 -24.77
C PRO A 313 -18.58 13.92 -23.33
N SER A 314 -18.44 15.11 -22.77
CA SER A 314 -17.81 15.28 -21.46
C SER A 314 -18.41 16.42 -20.65
N ILE A 315 -18.23 16.34 -19.34
CA ILE A 315 -18.60 17.34 -18.36
C ILE A 315 -17.44 17.51 -17.38
N ILE A 316 -16.98 18.75 -17.21
CA ILE A 316 -15.93 19.11 -16.25
C ILE A 316 -16.53 19.20 -14.85
N PHE A 317 -15.84 18.64 -13.87
CA PHE A 317 -16.18 18.73 -12.46
C PHE A 317 -15.28 19.80 -11.78
N SER A 318 -15.81 20.90 -11.24
CA SER A 318 -17.22 21.34 -11.15
C SER A 318 -17.37 22.87 -11.23
N LEU A 319 -18.61 23.39 -11.19
CA LEU A 319 -18.89 24.83 -11.30
C LEU A 319 -18.27 25.62 -10.14
N TYR A 320 -18.39 25.14 -8.90
CA TYR A 320 -17.99 25.84 -7.68
C TYR A 320 -17.07 25.02 -6.79
N ASN A 321 -16.28 25.70 -5.97
CA ASN A 321 -15.76 25.12 -4.74
C ASN A 321 -16.93 24.90 -3.76
N GLU A 322 -17.17 23.65 -3.36
CA GLU A 322 -18.35 23.22 -2.60
C GLU A 322 -17.97 22.92 -1.14
N ASN A 323 -18.15 23.91 -0.26
CA ASN A 323 -17.58 23.88 1.09
C ASN A 323 -18.20 22.84 2.04
N GLN A 324 -19.35 22.25 1.71
CA GLN A 324 -20.00 21.21 2.52
C GLN A 324 -19.69 19.79 2.02
N LYS A 325 -18.86 19.62 0.97
CA LYS A 325 -18.45 18.27 0.53
C LYS A 325 -17.62 17.57 1.63
N PRO A 326 -18.03 16.34 2.04
CA PRO A 326 -17.28 15.56 3.01
C PRO A 326 -16.00 14.99 2.39
N GLY A 327 -15.11 14.46 3.23
CA GLY A 327 -13.89 13.79 2.77
C GLY A 327 -12.67 14.72 2.68
N PRO A 328 -11.66 14.35 1.86
CA PRO A 328 -10.41 15.10 1.68
C PRO A 328 -10.62 16.58 1.30
N GLY A 329 -9.68 17.45 1.69
CA GLY A 329 -9.50 18.84 1.22
C GLY A 329 -9.91 19.10 -0.23
N THR A 330 -9.39 18.28 -1.13
CA THR A 330 -9.57 18.38 -2.57
C THR A 330 -11.03 18.34 -2.98
N GLU A 331 -11.88 17.57 -2.29
CA GLU A 331 -13.32 17.47 -2.60
C GLU A 331 -14.01 18.83 -2.59
N ARG A 332 -13.57 19.75 -1.73
CA ARG A 332 -14.15 21.10 -1.61
C ARG A 332 -13.61 22.08 -2.65
N HIS A 333 -12.64 21.67 -3.47
CA HIS A 333 -11.84 22.57 -4.30
C HIS A 333 -11.73 22.11 -5.76
N PHE A 334 -12.79 21.58 -6.37
CA PHE A 334 -12.82 21.25 -7.81
C PHE A 334 -13.41 22.36 -8.69
N GLY A 335 -13.86 23.46 -8.11
CA GLY A 335 -14.57 24.53 -8.79
C GLY A 335 -13.79 25.22 -9.91
N LEU A 336 -14.52 25.76 -10.88
CA LEU A 336 -14.03 26.79 -11.80
C LEU A 336 -14.27 28.20 -11.24
N PHE A 337 -15.25 28.35 -10.36
CA PHE A 337 -15.57 29.59 -9.65
C PHE A 337 -15.47 29.43 -8.13
N TYR A 338 -15.13 30.54 -7.47
CA TYR A 338 -15.40 30.69 -6.06
C TYR A 338 -16.92 30.86 -5.83
N PRO A 339 -17.42 30.61 -4.59
CA PRO A 339 -18.83 30.79 -4.26
C PRO A 339 -19.38 32.20 -4.50
N ASN A 340 -18.53 33.23 -4.51
CA ASN A 340 -18.92 34.60 -4.85
C ASN A 340 -19.07 34.88 -6.36
N GLY A 341 -18.97 33.84 -7.21
CA GLY A 341 -19.09 33.97 -8.67
C GLY A 341 -17.83 34.46 -9.39
N THR A 342 -16.73 34.72 -8.69
CA THR A 342 -15.44 35.09 -9.32
C THR A 342 -14.70 33.85 -9.82
N LYS A 343 -14.03 33.97 -10.98
CA LYS A 343 -13.27 32.86 -11.60
C LYS A 343 -12.03 32.55 -10.77
N ILE A 344 -11.79 31.27 -10.48
CA ILE A 344 -10.53 30.80 -9.88
C ILE A 344 -9.40 30.95 -10.90
N TYR A 345 -9.70 30.61 -12.15
CA TYR A 345 -8.86 30.87 -13.32
C TYR A 345 -9.72 31.01 -14.57
N GLU A 346 -9.18 31.66 -15.60
CA GLU A 346 -9.89 31.79 -16.88
C GLU A 346 -9.96 30.44 -17.61
N VAL A 347 -11.13 30.09 -18.11
CA VAL A 347 -11.37 28.86 -18.89
C VAL A 347 -12.57 29.08 -19.81
N ASP A 348 -12.54 28.43 -20.98
CA ASP A 348 -13.60 28.47 -21.99
C ASP A 348 -14.01 27.04 -22.36
N LEU A 349 -15.24 26.63 -22.04
CA LEU A 349 -15.74 25.28 -22.30
C LEU A 349 -16.13 25.05 -23.76
N SER A 350 -16.14 26.08 -24.61
CA SER A 350 -16.40 25.90 -26.04
C SER A 350 -15.22 25.25 -26.78
N GLY A 351 -14.00 25.43 -26.24
CA GLY A 351 -12.73 24.99 -26.83
C GLY A 351 -12.15 25.91 -27.91
N ASP A 352 -12.80 27.05 -28.15
CA ASP A 352 -12.43 27.96 -29.25
C ASP A 352 -11.25 28.87 -28.86
N THR A 353 -11.09 29.18 -27.56
CA THR A 353 -9.97 29.98 -27.05
C THR A 353 -8.66 29.18 -27.09
N GLN A 354 -7.62 29.73 -27.73
CA GLN A 354 -6.30 29.08 -27.76
C GLN A 354 -5.59 29.20 -26.41
N LEU A 355 -4.74 28.21 -26.08
CA LEU A 355 -4.02 28.19 -24.80
C LEU A 355 -3.15 29.45 -24.58
N SER A 356 -2.60 30.04 -25.65
CA SER A 356 -1.80 31.26 -25.62
C SER A 356 -2.62 32.54 -25.39
N GLU A 357 -3.95 32.50 -25.54
CA GLU A 357 -4.83 33.67 -25.36
C GLU A 357 -5.21 33.92 -23.90
N TYR A 358 -4.94 32.97 -23.00
CA TYR A 358 -5.10 33.18 -21.56
C TYR A 358 -3.97 34.07 -21.02
N LYS A 359 -4.19 35.39 -21.02
CA LYS A 359 -3.18 36.41 -20.70
C LYS A 359 -2.83 36.50 -19.22
N LYS A 360 -3.75 36.15 -18.32
CA LYS A 360 -3.50 36.21 -16.87
C LYS A 360 -2.55 35.08 -16.46
N PRO A 361 -1.36 35.38 -15.91
CA PRO A 361 -0.43 34.35 -15.47
C PRO A 361 -1.05 33.54 -14.32
N LEU A 362 -0.83 32.24 -14.34
CA LEU A 362 -1.24 31.35 -13.26
C LEU A 362 -0.25 31.47 -12.10
N PRO A 363 -0.70 31.39 -10.83
CA PRO A 363 0.20 31.22 -9.69
C PRO A 363 1.10 30.00 -9.91
N ALA A 364 2.36 30.06 -9.45
CA ALA A 364 3.24 28.90 -9.51
C ALA A 364 2.68 27.74 -8.65
N PRO A 365 2.86 26.47 -9.05
CA PRO A 365 2.41 25.34 -8.24
C PRO A 365 3.18 25.28 -6.91
N THR A 366 2.46 25.10 -5.81
CA THR A 366 3.03 25.18 -4.45
C THR A 366 3.23 23.82 -3.78
N ASN A 367 2.63 22.74 -4.32
CA ASN A 367 2.56 21.43 -3.67
C ASN A 367 2.68 20.25 -4.66
N ASN A 368 3.39 20.39 -5.78
CA ASN A 368 3.59 19.26 -6.72
C ASN A 368 4.45 18.12 -6.14
N GLU A 369 5.06 18.34 -4.99
CA GLU A 369 5.82 17.36 -4.22
C GLU A 369 5.14 17.10 -2.86
N PRO A 370 5.17 15.86 -2.34
CA PRO A 370 4.59 15.57 -1.03
C PRO A 370 5.22 16.39 0.10
N TYR A 371 4.40 16.87 1.03
CA TYR A 371 4.86 17.61 2.20
C TYR A 371 5.71 16.73 3.13
N LYS A 372 6.89 17.23 3.54
CA LYS A 372 7.95 16.47 4.24
C LYS A 372 8.00 16.70 5.76
N GLY A 373 7.12 17.53 6.32
CA GLY A 373 7.12 17.90 7.74
C GLY A 373 6.04 17.20 8.57
N LYS A 374 6.00 17.53 9.87
CA LYS A 374 4.83 17.24 10.71
C LYS A 374 3.67 18.13 10.31
N ILE A 375 2.47 17.58 10.43
CA ILE A 375 1.22 18.31 10.25
C ILE A 375 0.42 18.17 11.54
N TRP A 376 -0.20 19.26 11.96
CA TRP A 376 -1.13 19.31 13.09
C TRP A 376 -2.54 19.60 12.61
N CYS A 377 -3.53 19.19 13.40
CA CYS A 377 -4.94 19.47 13.13
C CYS A 377 -5.47 20.50 14.13
N MET A 378 -5.85 21.68 13.66
CA MET A 378 -6.27 22.81 14.49
C MET A 378 -7.72 23.18 14.20
N VAL A 379 -8.40 23.83 15.14
CA VAL A 379 -9.70 24.46 14.86
C VAL A 379 -9.53 25.48 13.73
N ALA A 380 -10.41 25.43 12.73
CA ALA A 380 -10.38 26.34 11.60
C ALA A 380 -10.84 27.77 12.01
N LYS A 381 -10.54 28.76 11.16
CA LYS A 381 -10.99 30.15 11.40
C LYS A 381 -12.49 30.27 11.13
N GLU A 382 -13.16 31.17 11.84
CA GLU A 382 -14.55 31.57 11.58
C GLU A 382 -15.56 30.41 11.64
N VAL A 383 -15.36 29.47 12.56
CA VAL A 383 -16.25 28.32 12.76
C VAL A 383 -17.26 28.54 13.89
N ASN A 384 -18.40 27.84 13.83
CA ASN A 384 -19.37 27.82 14.91
C ASN A 384 -18.78 27.14 16.16
N MET A 385 -18.51 27.93 17.20
CA MET A 385 -17.85 27.44 18.42
C MET A 385 -18.70 26.45 19.22
N THR A 386 -20.03 26.47 19.11
CA THR A 386 -20.89 25.45 19.74
C THR A 386 -20.63 24.07 19.12
N ALA A 387 -20.58 24.01 17.79
CA ALA A 387 -20.26 22.77 17.07
C ALA A 387 -18.82 22.28 17.36
N VAL A 388 -17.88 23.21 17.61
CA VAL A 388 -16.53 22.87 18.08
C VAL A 388 -16.56 22.16 19.44
N GLY A 389 -17.47 22.55 20.34
CA GLY A 389 -17.68 21.87 21.63
C GLY A 389 -18.12 20.43 21.49
N ASP A 390 -19.07 20.17 20.57
CA ASP A 390 -19.53 18.81 20.27
C ASP A 390 -18.42 17.97 19.62
N ALA A 391 -17.68 18.56 18.69
CA ALA A 391 -16.55 17.91 18.02
C ALA A 391 -15.39 17.62 18.99
N LEU A 392 -15.12 18.50 19.95
CA LEU A 392 -14.17 18.25 21.04
C LEU A 392 -14.62 17.05 21.88
N SER A 393 -15.88 17.02 22.30
CA SER A 393 -16.46 15.91 23.07
C SER A 393 -16.33 14.59 22.32
N TYR A 394 -16.64 14.60 21.02
CA TYR A 394 -16.40 13.47 20.13
C TYR A 394 -14.92 13.08 20.13
N ALA A 395 -13.99 13.97 19.82
CA ALA A 395 -12.55 13.68 19.77
C ALA A 395 -12.03 13.05 21.07
N CYS A 396 -12.47 13.57 22.22
CA CYS A 396 -12.11 13.05 23.54
C CYS A 396 -12.68 11.65 23.79
N SER A 397 -13.87 11.32 23.27
CA SER A 397 -14.50 10.01 23.43
C SER A 397 -13.86 8.88 22.62
N GLN A 398 -13.10 9.18 21.56
CA GLN A 398 -12.63 8.15 20.61
C GLN A 398 -11.39 7.38 21.08
N GLY A 399 -10.55 7.96 21.94
CA GLY A 399 -9.19 7.45 22.22
C GLY A 399 -8.83 7.30 23.69
N ASN A 400 -7.77 6.52 23.95
CA ASN A 400 -7.18 6.42 25.28
C ASN A 400 -6.33 7.67 25.50
N LYS A 401 -6.76 8.58 26.36
CA LYS A 401 -6.02 9.79 26.75
C LYS A 401 -5.91 10.90 25.70
N THR A 402 -6.81 10.94 24.71
CA THR A 402 -6.79 11.98 23.64
C THR A 402 -6.78 13.40 24.22
N CYS A 403 -7.50 13.61 25.32
CA CYS A 403 -7.71 14.90 25.96
C CYS A 403 -7.07 15.02 27.36
N ASP A 404 -6.16 14.12 27.73
CA ASP A 404 -5.55 14.14 29.07
C ASP A 404 -4.75 15.42 29.32
N ALA A 405 -4.01 15.90 28.31
CA ALA A 405 -3.14 17.06 28.50
C ALA A 405 -3.91 18.37 28.69
N ILE A 406 -5.19 18.42 28.29
CA ILE A 406 -6.06 19.59 28.42
C ILE A 406 -6.95 19.56 29.67
N GLN A 407 -6.79 18.57 30.57
CA GLN A 407 -7.53 18.56 31.84
C GLN A 407 -6.97 19.58 32.84
N PRO A 408 -7.76 20.11 33.79
CA PRO A 408 -7.29 21.03 34.80
C PRO A 408 -6.00 20.55 35.49
N GLY A 409 -5.02 21.45 35.61
CA GLY A 409 -3.69 21.15 36.18
C GLY A 409 -2.71 20.42 35.25
N LYS A 410 -3.06 20.20 33.97
CA LYS A 410 -2.18 19.53 32.99
C LYS A 410 -1.51 20.54 32.04
N GLN A 411 -0.47 20.06 31.35
CA GLN A 411 0.48 20.84 30.57
C GLN A 411 -0.11 21.65 29.39
N CYS A 412 -1.31 21.29 28.92
CA CYS A 412 -2.04 21.98 27.83
C CYS A 412 -3.38 22.57 28.27
N TYR A 413 -3.66 22.67 29.58
CA TYR A 413 -4.89 23.28 30.07
C TYR A 413 -4.93 24.79 29.84
N LYS A 414 -3.78 25.47 29.95
CA LYS A 414 -3.69 26.90 29.63
C LYS A 414 -3.22 27.09 28.18
N PRO A 415 -3.74 28.10 27.45
CA PRO A 415 -4.84 28.97 27.85
C PRO A 415 -6.17 28.19 27.91
N ASP A 416 -6.97 28.50 28.94
CA ASP A 416 -8.24 27.84 29.21
C ASP A 416 -9.30 28.38 28.26
N SER A 417 -9.37 27.76 27.09
CA SER A 417 -10.27 28.19 26.03
C SER A 417 -10.65 27.01 25.16
N LEU A 418 -11.89 27.02 24.70
CA LEU A 418 -12.43 25.99 23.82
C LEU A 418 -11.59 25.85 22.55
N PHE A 419 -11.10 26.95 21.97
CA PHE A 419 -10.27 26.91 20.77
C PHE A 419 -8.98 26.09 20.97
N TRP A 420 -8.23 26.36 22.03
CA TRP A 420 -6.95 25.69 22.29
C TRP A 420 -7.13 24.25 22.75
N HIS A 421 -8.15 23.98 23.57
CA HIS A 421 -8.49 22.62 23.99
C HIS A 421 -8.96 21.76 22.82
N ALA A 422 -9.89 22.26 22.01
CA ALA A 422 -10.36 21.57 20.81
C ALA A 422 -9.23 21.37 19.80
N SER A 423 -8.38 22.38 19.57
CA SER A 423 -7.24 22.24 18.67
C SER A 423 -6.26 21.16 19.15
N TYR A 424 -5.96 21.11 20.45
CA TYR A 424 -5.12 20.03 20.98
C TYR A 424 -5.79 18.68 20.80
N ALA A 425 -7.07 18.56 21.14
CA ALA A 425 -7.84 17.33 21.01
C ALA A 425 -7.93 16.85 19.56
N PHE A 426 -8.14 17.76 18.60
CA PHE A 426 -8.18 17.47 17.17
C PHE A 426 -6.83 16.97 16.67
N SER A 427 -5.74 17.66 17.02
CA SER A 427 -4.39 17.22 16.65
C SER A 427 -4.01 15.89 17.28
N SER A 428 -4.35 15.70 18.55
CA SER A 428 -4.16 14.45 19.30
C SER A 428 -4.95 13.29 18.70
N TYR A 429 -6.23 13.51 18.39
CA TYR A 429 -7.09 12.55 17.70
C TYR A 429 -6.49 12.20 16.35
N TRP A 430 -6.18 13.20 15.52
CA TRP A 430 -5.72 12.95 14.16
C TRP A 430 -4.37 12.21 14.14
N ALA A 431 -3.42 12.59 15.00
CA ALA A 431 -2.16 11.87 15.16
C ALA A 431 -2.36 10.38 15.55
N GLN A 432 -3.39 10.07 16.34
CA GLN A 432 -3.72 8.71 16.75
C GLN A 432 -4.48 7.91 15.68
N PHE A 433 -5.40 8.54 14.96
CA PHE A 433 -6.42 7.85 14.16
C PHE A 433 -6.25 8.02 12.64
N LYS A 434 -5.36 8.90 12.15
CA LYS A 434 -5.11 9.09 10.70
C LYS A 434 -4.84 7.78 9.96
N LYS A 435 -4.00 6.91 10.53
CA LYS A 435 -3.64 5.60 9.95
C LYS A 435 -4.83 4.63 9.83
N SER A 436 -5.95 4.92 10.50
CA SER A 436 -7.19 4.13 10.49
C SER A 436 -8.35 4.85 9.80
N GLY A 437 -8.07 5.92 9.03
CA GLY A 437 -9.07 6.68 8.28
C GLY A 437 -9.59 7.94 8.98
N GLY A 438 -9.06 8.30 10.16
CA GLY A 438 -9.41 9.57 10.81
C GLY A 438 -8.95 10.77 9.97
N THR A 439 -9.82 11.75 9.76
CA THR A 439 -9.53 12.95 8.96
C THR A 439 -9.34 14.17 9.86
N CYS A 440 -8.57 15.15 9.38
CA CYS A 440 -8.51 16.48 9.98
C CYS A 440 -9.59 17.38 9.34
N SER A 441 -10.86 17.08 9.63
CA SER A 441 -11.97 17.86 9.10
C SER A 441 -12.96 18.24 10.19
N PHE A 442 -13.39 17.25 11.00
CA PHE A 442 -14.41 17.45 12.04
C PHE A 442 -15.63 18.22 11.50
N ASN A 443 -16.18 17.76 10.37
CA ASN A 443 -17.27 18.42 9.64
C ASN A 443 -16.97 19.89 9.25
N GLY A 444 -15.73 20.14 8.82
CA GLY A 444 -15.26 21.48 8.42
C GLY A 444 -14.84 22.38 9.59
N LEU A 445 -14.87 21.90 10.83
CA LEU A 445 -14.49 22.67 12.02
C LEU A 445 -12.96 22.72 12.24
N ALA A 446 -12.19 21.92 11.51
CA ALA A 446 -10.75 21.82 11.66
C ALA A 446 -10.01 21.97 10.33
N THR A 447 -8.75 22.42 10.41
CA THR A 447 -7.83 22.56 9.29
C THR A 447 -6.44 22.08 9.65
N MET A 448 -5.68 21.66 8.64
CA MET A 448 -4.29 21.24 8.82
C MET A 448 -3.36 22.46 8.87
N THR A 449 -2.31 22.38 9.70
CA THR A 449 -1.24 23.39 9.74
C THR A 449 0.14 22.73 9.71
N PRO A 450 1.10 23.30 8.95
CA PRO A 450 2.50 22.87 8.99
C PRO A 450 3.27 23.57 10.13
N LYS A 451 2.68 24.62 10.73
CA LYS A 451 3.28 25.39 11.81
C LYS A 451 2.98 24.69 13.13
N ASP A 452 4.04 24.30 13.87
CA ASP A 452 3.93 23.69 15.18
C ASP A 452 3.13 24.63 16.14
N PRO A 453 1.94 24.22 16.59
CA PRO A 453 1.10 25.02 17.47
C PRO A 453 1.49 24.87 18.95
N SER A 454 2.54 24.10 19.27
CA SER A 454 3.05 23.92 20.63
C SER A 454 3.54 25.24 21.24
N PHE A 455 3.28 25.43 22.53
CA PHE A 455 3.73 26.62 23.28
C PHE A 455 4.07 26.24 24.73
N GLY A 456 5.09 26.88 25.30
CA GLY A 456 5.59 26.56 26.64
C GLY A 456 5.81 25.05 26.84
N HIS A 457 5.17 24.50 27.88
CA HIS A 457 5.16 23.07 28.19
C HIS A 457 4.07 22.27 27.44
N CYS A 458 3.14 22.93 26.75
CA CYS A 458 2.15 22.26 25.94
C CYS A 458 2.74 21.82 24.59
N LYS A 459 2.85 20.52 24.37
CA LYS A 459 3.34 19.94 23.10
C LYS A 459 2.19 19.29 22.34
N PHE A 460 1.81 19.88 21.22
CA PHE A 460 0.76 19.35 20.37
C PHE A 460 1.24 18.11 19.62
N PRO A 461 0.49 16.99 19.64
CA PRO A 461 0.82 15.81 18.86
C PRO A 461 0.65 16.11 17.36
N GLY A 462 1.74 16.09 16.60
CA GLY A 462 1.72 16.17 15.14
C GLY A 462 1.68 14.78 14.52
N ALA A 463 0.94 14.60 13.42
CA ALA A 463 0.97 13.38 12.65
C ALA A 463 2.29 13.31 11.85
N GLU A 464 3.19 12.39 12.22
CA GLU A 464 4.36 12.05 11.40
C GLU A 464 3.94 11.08 10.29
N ILE A 465 4.36 11.34 9.05
CA ILE A 465 4.31 10.38 7.95
C ILE A 465 5.50 9.41 8.09
N SER A 466 5.62 8.71 9.23
CA SER A 466 6.78 7.85 9.56
C SER A 466 6.45 6.35 9.51
N SER A 467 7.29 5.59 8.79
CA SER A 467 7.51 4.15 9.01
C SER A 467 8.50 3.97 10.17
N GLU A 468 8.00 3.57 11.33
CA GLU A 468 8.84 3.29 12.50
C GLU A 468 9.56 1.94 12.32
N VAL A 469 10.89 1.91 12.54
CA VAL A 469 11.71 0.69 12.63
C VAL A 469 11.84 0.25 14.09
N GLY A 470 11.78 -1.06 14.34
CA GLY A 470 11.96 -1.69 15.63
C GLY A 470 13.20 -2.57 15.72
N ILE A 471 13.35 -3.26 16.84
CA ILE A 471 14.45 -4.21 17.12
C ILE A 471 13.89 -5.57 17.59
N ASN A 472 14.50 -6.67 17.15
CA ASN A 472 14.24 -8.00 17.69
C ASN A 472 15.02 -8.18 19.00
N TYR A 473 14.35 -8.62 20.06
CA TYR A 473 14.97 -8.94 21.34
C TYR A 473 14.97 -10.46 21.55
N GLY A 474 16.06 -11.09 21.09
CA GLY A 474 16.35 -12.50 21.34
C GLY A 474 16.93 -12.76 22.72
N GLN A 475 16.72 -13.97 23.24
CA GLN A 475 17.12 -14.39 24.59
C GLN A 475 17.97 -15.67 24.60
N LEU A 476 18.48 -16.12 23.45
CA LEU A 476 19.31 -17.33 23.35
C LEU A 476 20.77 -17.03 23.69
N GLY A 477 21.01 -16.57 24.93
CA GLY A 477 22.35 -16.41 25.48
C GLY A 477 22.38 -16.51 26.99
N ASN A 478 23.44 -17.11 27.53
CA ASN A 478 23.59 -17.33 28.99
C ASN A 478 24.29 -16.16 29.70
N ASN A 479 24.60 -15.09 28.99
CA ASN A 479 25.36 -13.93 29.46
C ASN A 479 24.68 -12.60 29.13
N LEU A 480 23.37 -12.62 28.82
CA LEU A 480 22.62 -11.44 28.40
C LEU A 480 22.23 -10.55 29.62
N PRO A 481 22.09 -9.22 29.44
CA PRO A 481 21.64 -8.33 30.49
C PRO A 481 20.21 -8.62 30.97
N SER A 482 19.87 -8.08 32.14
CA SER A 482 18.49 -8.15 32.66
C SER A 482 17.49 -7.50 31.68
N PRO A 483 16.19 -7.90 31.74
CA PRO A 483 15.16 -7.27 30.93
C PRO A 483 15.04 -5.75 31.13
N SER A 484 15.20 -5.25 32.35
CA SER A 484 15.18 -3.81 32.64
C SER A 484 16.32 -3.08 31.93
N LYS A 485 17.55 -3.61 32.00
CA LYS A 485 18.70 -3.04 31.30
C LYS A 485 18.51 -3.10 29.77
N SER A 486 17.93 -4.18 29.28
CA SER A 486 17.63 -4.34 27.85
C SER A 486 16.63 -3.30 27.36
N VAL A 487 15.61 -2.97 28.15
CA VAL A 487 14.67 -1.88 27.82
C VAL A 487 15.35 -0.51 27.75
N GLU A 488 16.35 -0.24 28.61
CA GLU A 488 17.17 0.98 28.49
C GLU A 488 17.96 1.02 27.18
N LEU A 489 18.57 -0.10 26.78
CA LEU A 489 19.31 -0.20 25.51
C LEU A 489 18.38 -0.08 24.29
N ILE A 490 17.18 -0.62 24.34
CA ILE A 490 16.17 -0.43 23.28
C ILE A 490 15.80 1.06 23.17
N LYS A 491 15.68 1.77 24.30
CA LYS A 491 15.44 3.23 24.30
C LYS A 491 16.63 4.01 23.75
N SER A 492 17.87 3.63 24.07
CA SER A 492 19.07 4.32 23.55
C SER A 492 19.21 4.19 22.04
N LEU A 493 18.77 3.08 21.45
CA LEU A 493 18.64 2.91 19.99
C LEU A 493 17.55 3.79 19.36
N LYS A 494 16.77 4.52 20.16
CA LYS A 494 15.56 5.27 19.76
C LYS A 494 14.50 4.39 19.09
N ALA A 495 14.53 3.08 19.35
CA ALA A 495 13.56 2.14 18.82
C ALA A 495 12.17 2.43 19.38
N LYS A 496 11.15 2.46 18.51
CA LYS A 496 9.74 2.62 18.93
C LYS A 496 8.98 1.30 18.99
N ARG A 497 9.60 0.20 18.54
CA ARG A 497 9.01 -1.14 18.61
C ARG A 497 10.05 -2.18 19.03
N VAL A 498 9.57 -3.23 19.68
CA VAL A 498 10.33 -4.44 19.98
C VAL A 498 9.53 -5.70 19.61
N LYS A 499 10.20 -6.70 19.03
CA LYS A 499 9.65 -8.06 18.84
C LYS A 499 10.34 -8.99 19.84
N ILE A 500 9.54 -9.71 20.63
CA ILE A 500 10.00 -10.75 21.58
C ILE A 500 9.50 -12.12 21.12
N TYR A 501 10.28 -13.17 21.38
CA TYR A 501 10.07 -14.52 20.83
C TYR A 501 9.16 -15.42 21.68
N ASP A 502 8.73 -14.92 22.84
CA ASP A 502 7.70 -15.49 23.69
C ASP A 502 7.06 -14.38 24.54
N ALA A 503 6.16 -14.77 25.45
CA ALA A 503 5.53 -13.87 26.39
C ALA A 503 6.27 -13.82 27.74
N ASN A 504 7.59 -13.66 27.73
CA ASN A 504 8.39 -13.59 28.95
C ASN A 504 7.85 -12.52 29.93
N PRO A 505 7.42 -12.91 31.15
CA PRO A 505 6.77 -12.00 32.09
C PRO A 505 7.70 -10.90 32.58
N ASP A 506 9.00 -11.15 32.70
CA ASP A 506 9.95 -10.16 33.21
C ASP A 506 10.28 -9.10 32.16
N ILE A 507 10.29 -9.47 30.88
CA ILE A 507 10.36 -8.51 29.77
C ILE A 507 9.09 -7.66 29.71
N LEU A 508 7.91 -8.28 29.77
CA LEU A 508 6.64 -7.58 29.71
C LEU A 508 6.48 -6.60 30.89
N LYS A 509 6.85 -7.00 32.11
CA LYS A 509 6.90 -6.10 33.28
C LYS A 509 7.87 -4.93 33.05
N SER A 510 9.04 -5.18 32.46
CA SER A 510 10.03 -4.14 32.18
C SER A 510 9.58 -3.16 31.09
N LEU A 511 8.68 -3.58 30.19
CA LEU A 511 8.10 -2.75 29.14
C LEU A 511 6.84 -1.98 29.58
N LYS A 512 6.34 -2.25 30.79
CA LYS A 512 5.17 -1.59 31.37
C LYS A 512 5.34 -0.07 31.36
N ASN A 513 4.31 0.65 30.92
CA ASN A 513 4.26 2.11 30.84
C ASN A 513 5.34 2.77 29.96
N THR A 514 6.01 1.99 29.11
CA THR A 514 6.92 2.55 28.10
C THR A 514 6.15 2.94 26.83
N ASP A 515 6.79 3.77 25.99
CA ASP A 515 6.25 4.11 24.66
C ASP A 515 6.59 3.07 23.57
N ILE A 516 7.26 1.98 23.92
CA ILE A 516 7.71 0.96 22.98
C ILE A 516 6.55 0.04 22.65
N GLN A 517 6.21 -0.09 21.37
CA GLN A 517 5.20 -1.03 20.89
C GLN A 517 5.76 -2.46 20.88
N VAL A 518 4.99 -3.43 21.37
CA VAL A 518 5.46 -4.79 21.55
C VAL A 518 4.78 -5.74 20.55
N SER A 519 5.60 -6.57 19.90
CA SER A 519 5.15 -7.75 19.17
C SER A 519 5.52 -8.98 19.98
N ILE A 520 4.54 -9.81 20.29
CA ILE A 520 4.73 -11.04 21.07
C ILE A 520 4.57 -12.21 20.13
N MET A 521 5.54 -13.12 20.13
CA MET A 521 5.45 -14.36 19.39
C MET A 521 4.75 -15.43 20.21
N VAL A 522 3.90 -16.21 19.53
CA VAL A 522 3.29 -17.42 20.07
C VAL A 522 4.24 -18.58 19.74
N PRO A 523 4.78 -19.30 20.74
CA PRO A 523 5.72 -20.39 20.49
C PRO A 523 5.15 -21.47 19.55
N ASN A 524 6.01 -22.01 18.68
CA ASN A 524 5.65 -23.02 17.67
C ASN A 524 4.91 -24.22 18.27
N ALA A 525 5.35 -24.70 19.45
CA ALA A 525 4.79 -25.85 20.14
C ALA A 525 3.32 -25.66 20.58
N LEU A 526 2.84 -24.42 20.70
CA LEU A 526 1.47 -24.14 21.13
C LEU A 526 0.47 -24.11 19.98
N ILE A 527 0.95 -24.00 18.73
CA ILE A 527 0.10 -23.84 17.54
C ILE A 527 -0.89 -25.00 17.40
N PRO A 528 -0.51 -26.28 17.51
CA PRO A 528 -1.47 -27.38 17.39
C PRO A 528 -2.60 -27.30 18.42
N ASN A 529 -2.29 -26.98 19.69
CA ASN A 529 -3.28 -26.88 20.75
C ASN A 529 -4.22 -25.69 20.56
N ILE A 530 -3.66 -24.51 20.25
CA ILE A 530 -4.44 -23.30 19.95
C ILE A 530 -5.34 -23.57 18.75
N SER A 531 -4.84 -24.21 17.69
CA SER A 531 -5.61 -24.49 16.46
C SER A 531 -6.81 -25.41 16.69
N LYS A 532 -6.74 -26.29 17.68
CA LYS A 532 -7.78 -27.29 18.00
C LYS A 532 -8.77 -26.78 19.07
N SER A 533 -8.33 -25.92 20.00
CA SER A 533 -9.14 -25.52 21.16
C SER A 533 -9.25 -24.00 21.30
N GLN A 534 -10.48 -23.48 21.19
CA GLN A 534 -10.75 -22.06 21.49
C GLN A 534 -10.49 -21.74 22.97
N TYR A 535 -10.78 -22.67 23.88
CA TYR A 535 -10.52 -22.51 25.30
C TYR A 535 -9.02 -22.32 25.57
N PHE A 536 -8.17 -23.14 24.94
CA PHE A 536 -6.72 -23.01 25.08
C PHE A 536 -6.22 -21.65 24.54
N SER A 537 -6.76 -21.20 23.40
CA SER A 537 -6.50 -19.85 22.86
C SER A 537 -6.92 -18.75 23.83
N ASP A 538 -8.09 -18.89 24.46
CA ASP A 538 -8.61 -17.91 25.42
C ASP A 538 -7.74 -17.85 26.68
N GLN A 539 -7.29 -19.00 27.20
CA GLN A 539 -6.37 -19.07 28.35
C GLN A 539 -5.01 -18.43 28.01
N TRP A 540 -4.43 -18.77 26.85
CA TRP A 540 -3.15 -18.19 26.43
C TRP A 540 -3.24 -16.67 26.32
N VAL A 541 -4.31 -16.14 25.71
CA VAL A 541 -4.53 -14.68 25.59
C VAL A 541 -4.76 -14.03 26.96
N GLU A 542 -5.46 -14.69 27.88
CA GLU A 542 -5.67 -14.18 29.23
C GLU A 542 -4.33 -14.00 29.97
N THR A 543 -3.54 -15.08 30.04
CA THR A 543 -2.28 -15.11 30.79
C THR A 543 -1.22 -14.19 30.18
N ASN A 544 -1.10 -14.17 28.85
CA ASN A 544 0.04 -13.57 28.16
C ASN A 544 -0.24 -12.20 27.55
N VAL A 545 -1.51 -11.80 27.44
CA VAL A 545 -1.90 -10.54 26.81
C VAL A 545 -2.74 -9.68 27.74
N VAL A 546 -3.86 -10.21 28.26
CA VAL A 546 -4.80 -9.41 29.07
C VAL A 546 -4.15 -8.89 30.34
N HIS A 547 -3.36 -9.73 31.03
CA HIS A 547 -2.68 -9.34 32.26
C HIS A 547 -1.74 -8.12 32.09
N TYR A 548 -1.21 -7.90 30.89
CA TYR A 548 -0.24 -6.85 30.60
C TYR A 548 -0.82 -5.68 29.78
N TYR A 549 -1.97 -5.88 29.11
CA TYR A 549 -2.60 -4.89 28.24
C TYR A 549 -3.64 -4.05 29.02
N PRO A 550 -3.68 -2.71 28.90
CA PRO A 550 -2.95 -1.89 27.93
C PRO A 550 -1.63 -1.27 28.44
N ASP A 551 -1.21 -1.56 29.66
CA ASP A 551 -0.02 -0.95 30.28
C ASP A 551 1.27 -1.26 29.48
N VAL A 552 1.34 -2.44 28.87
CA VAL A 552 2.29 -2.78 27.80
C VAL A 552 1.60 -2.53 26.45
N LYS A 553 2.25 -1.75 25.58
CA LYS A 553 1.71 -1.37 24.26
C LYS A 553 1.80 -2.51 23.24
N ILE A 554 1.13 -3.63 23.50
CA ILE A 554 1.08 -4.79 22.60
C ILE A 554 0.32 -4.39 21.33
N ARG A 555 0.95 -4.60 20.16
CA ARG A 555 0.41 -4.27 18.84
C ARG A 555 0.25 -5.48 17.93
N TYR A 556 1.08 -6.50 18.10
CA TYR A 556 1.12 -7.65 17.22
C TYR A 556 1.22 -8.94 18.03
N LEU A 557 0.43 -9.95 17.65
CA LEU A 557 0.66 -11.35 18.03
C LEU A 557 1.10 -12.11 16.79
N LEU A 558 2.30 -12.69 16.86
CA LEU A 558 2.98 -13.37 15.77
C LEU A 558 2.92 -14.87 16.02
N VAL A 559 2.04 -15.57 15.30
CA VAL A 559 1.75 -16.99 15.54
C VAL A 559 2.83 -17.85 14.92
N GLY A 560 3.73 -18.37 15.75
CA GLY A 560 4.91 -19.13 15.33
C GLY A 560 6.04 -18.27 14.76
N ASN A 561 7.18 -18.92 14.54
CA ASN A 561 8.33 -18.42 13.81
C ASN A 561 8.64 -19.38 12.67
N GLU A 562 8.63 -18.86 11.44
CA GLU A 562 9.10 -19.57 10.24
C GLU A 562 8.55 -20.99 10.07
N ILE A 563 7.28 -21.23 10.46
CA ILE A 563 6.66 -22.57 10.51
C ILE A 563 6.74 -23.32 9.17
N LEU A 564 6.79 -22.58 8.06
CA LEU A 564 6.75 -23.10 6.71
C LEU A 564 8.14 -23.42 6.12
N THR A 565 9.21 -23.41 6.92
CA THR A 565 10.60 -23.67 6.48
C THR A 565 10.98 -25.15 6.41
N ASN A 566 10.54 -25.96 7.38
CA ASN A 566 10.88 -27.38 7.51
C ASN A 566 9.89 -28.27 6.75
N PRO A 567 10.29 -29.44 6.19
CA PRO A 567 9.36 -30.38 5.56
C PRO A 567 8.20 -30.73 6.50
N ASP A 568 7.01 -30.94 5.92
CA ASP A 568 5.73 -30.98 6.63
C ASP A 568 5.76 -31.86 7.90
N THR A 569 5.66 -31.21 9.06
CA THR A 569 5.55 -31.87 10.38
C THR A 569 4.09 -31.96 10.85
N GLY A 570 3.11 -31.67 9.99
CA GLY A 570 1.69 -31.58 10.31
C GLY A 570 1.26 -30.22 10.88
N THR A 571 2.21 -29.39 11.35
CA THR A 571 1.92 -28.10 12.00
C THR A 571 1.51 -26.99 11.00
N TRP A 572 1.88 -27.12 9.72
CA TRP A 572 1.59 -26.11 8.68
C TRP A 572 0.10 -25.77 8.60
N PHE A 573 -0.75 -26.80 8.56
CA PHE A 573 -2.20 -26.65 8.43
C PHE A 573 -2.86 -26.13 9.72
N ASN A 574 -2.17 -26.18 10.86
CA ASN A 574 -2.64 -25.63 12.13
C ASN A 574 -2.45 -24.11 12.24
N LEU A 575 -1.60 -23.52 11.40
CA LEU A 575 -1.19 -22.12 11.49
C LEU A 575 -2.36 -21.13 11.34
N VAL A 576 -3.08 -21.18 10.22
CA VAL A 576 -4.20 -20.27 9.95
C VAL A 576 -5.37 -20.47 10.94
N PRO A 577 -5.76 -21.72 11.30
CA PRO A 577 -6.73 -21.93 12.37
C PRO A 577 -6.30 -21.34 13.72
N ALA A 578 -5.03 -21.48 14.11
CA ALA A 578 -4.54 -20.86 15.35
C ALA A 578 -4.62 -19.32 15.30
N MET A 579 -4.22 -18.70 14.19
CA MET A 579 -4.36 -17.25 13.98
C MET A 579 -5.82 -16.78 14.11
N ARG A 580 -6.76 -17.53 13.54
CA ARG A 580 -8.20 -17.24 13.64
C ARG A 580 -8.70 -17.30 15.08
N ARG A 581 -8.31 -18.33 15.83
CA ARG A 581 -8.74 -18.50 17.22
C ARG A 581 -8.18 -17.44 18.16
N ILE A 582 -6.91 -17.06 17.99
CA ILE A 582 -6.32 -15.92 18.72
C ILE A 582 -7.08 -14.63 18.41
N LYS A 583 -7.44 -14.39 17.13
CA LYS A 583 -8.23 -13.21 16.76
C LYS A 583 -9.62 -13.22 17.42
N ILE A 584 -10.26 -14.38 17.54
CA ILE A 584 -11.51 -14.55 18.27
C ILE A 584 -11.32 -14.27 19.77
N SER A 585 -10.26 -14.81 20.38
CA SER A 585 -9.94 -14.59 21.81
C SER A 585 -9.76 -13.11 22.13
N LEU A 586 -9.06 -12.36 21.26
CA LEU A 586 -8.91 -10.91 21.37
C LEU A 586 -10.25 -10.18 21.22
N ALA A 587 -11.07 -10.57 20.24
CA ALA A 587 -12.37 -9.95 19.98
C ALA A 587 -13.34 -10.12 21.15
N ARG A 588 -13.38 -11.31 21.78
CA ARG A 588 -14.18 -11.62 22.98
C ARG A 588 -13.88 -10.71 24.17
N ARG A 589 -12.67 -10.14 24.21
CA ARG A 589 -12.19 -9.22 25.25
C ARG A 589 -12.21 -7.75 24.80
N ASN A 590 -12.87 -7.47 23.68
CA ASN A 590 -12.93 -6.15 23.04
C ASN A 590 -11.55 -5.56 22.69
N ILE A 591 -10.52 -6.40 22.52
CA ILE A 591 -9.17 -5.97 22.13
C ILE A 591 -9.07 -5.92 20.60
N ARG A 592 -9.38 -4.75 20.02
CA ARG A 592 -9.41 -4.56 18.56
C ARG A 592 -8.08 -4.09 17.97
N LYS A 593 -7.23 -3.45 18.78
CA LYS A 593 -5.98 -2.77 18.35
C LYS A 593 -4.80 -3.71 18.07
N ILE A 594 -4.88 -4.98 18.50
CA ILE A 594 -3.84 -5.98 18.28
C ILE A 594 -4.09 -6.70 16.94
N LYS A 595 -3.07 -6.66 16.07
CA LYS A 595 -3.06 -7.38 14.78
C LYS A 595 -2.44 -8.76 14.97
N VAL A 596 -2.93 -9.74 14.20
CA VAL A 596 -2.44 -11.13 14.24
C VAL A 596 -1.77 -11.44 12.92
N GLY A 597 -0.58 -12.01 12.97
CA GLY A 597 0.24 -12.37 11.80
C GLY A 597 1.10 -13.58 12.08
N THR A 598 1.99 -13.94 11.15
CA THR A 598 2.99 -15.00 11.34
C THR A 598 4.22 -14.67 10.48
N PRO A 599 5.42 -14.55 11.08
CA PRO A 599 6.69 -14.44 10.37
C PRO A 599 6.94 -15.68 9.52
N SER A 600 7.25 -15.46 8.25
CA SER A 600 7.64 -16.50 7.30
C SER A 600 9.04 -16.22 6.80
N ALA A 601 9.89 -17.24 6.73
CA ALA A 601 11.17 -17.12 6.03
C ALA A 601 10.93 -16.91 4.53
N ILE A 602 11.93 -16.37 3.82
CA ILE A 602 11.82 -16.13 2.38
C ILE A 602 11.70 -17.42 1.54
N ASN A 603 12.10 -18.58 2.09
CA ASN A 603 11.98 -19.88 1.41
C ASN A 603 10.53 -20.38 1.25
N VAL A 604 9.53 -19.61 1.68
CA VAL A 604 8.14 -19.82 1.25
C VAL A 604 7.95 -19.55 -0.24
N LEU A 605 8.91 -18.89 -0.90
CA LEU A 605 8.95 -18.70 -2.34
C LEU A 605 9.57 -19.92 -3.04
N GLU A 606 8.96 -20.34 -4.15
CA GLU A 606 9.51 -21.33 -5.09
C GLU A 606 10.48 -20.68 -6.07
N SER A 607 10.09 -19.50 -6.55
CA SER A 607 10.86 -18.68 -7.47
C SER A 607 10.86 -17.27 -6.93
N SER A 608 12.03 -16.65 -6.92
CA SER A 608 12.26 -15.28 -6.42
C SER A 608 13.08 -14.41 -7.37
N PHE A 609 13.59 -14.97 -8.48
CA PHE A 609 14.41 -14.27 -9.45
C PHE A 609 14.03 -14.66 -10.91
N PRO A 610 13.84 -13.68 -11.82
CA PRO A 610 13.66 -12.24 -11.54
C PRO A 610 12.51 -11.99 -10.55
N PRO A 611 12.46 -10.84 -9.85
CA PRO A 611 11.38 -10.52 -8.90
C PRO A 611 9.98 -10.76 -9.47
N SER A 612 9.74 -10.43 -10.74
CA SER A 612 8.48 -10.66 -11.45
C SER A 612 8.02 -12.12 -11.43
N ASN A 613 8.94 -13.07 -11.33
CA ASN A 613 8.68 -14.50 -11.25
C ASN A 613 8.42 -15.00 -9.82
N GLY A 614 8.34 -14.08 -8.86
CA GLY A 614 7.92 -14.36 -7.49
C GLY A 614 6.69 -15.27 -7.43
N THR A 615 6.83 -16.48 -6.89
CA THR A 615 5.74 -17.44 -6.63
C THR A 615 5.96 -18.12 -5.30
N PHE A 616 4.88 -18.39 -4.55
CA PHE A 616 4.95 -19.23 -3.36
C PHE A 616 5.12 -20.70 -3.76
N ARG A 617 5.82 -21.48 -2.93
CA ARG A 617 5.96 -22.94 -3.12
C ARG A 617 4.61 -23.61 -3.30
N SER A 618 4.51 -24.42 -4.34
CA SER A 618 3.28 -25.11 -4.73
C SER A 618 2.65 -25.92 -3.58
N ASP A 619 3.46 -26.59 -2.77
CA ASP A 619 3.08 -27.39 -1.59
C ASP A 619 2.30 -26.61 -0.51
N ILE A 620 2.60 -25.32 -0.33
CA ILE A 620 1.97 -24.46 0.70
C ILE A 620 1.05 -23.38 0.12
N SER A 621 1.20 -23.04 -1.17
CA SER A 621 0.55 -21.90 -1.84
C SER A 621 -0.98 -21.93 -1.70
N GLY A 622 -1.60 -23.04 -2.10
CA GLY A 622 -3.02 -23.30 -2.00
C GLY A 622 -3.49 -23.57 -0.56
N PRO A 623 -2.93 -24.56 0.14
CA PRO A 623 -3.49 -25.01 1.42
C PRO A 623 -3.22 -24.09 2.61
N VAL A 624 -2.15 -23.27 2.59
CA VAL A 624 -1.75 -22.47 3.75
C VAL A 624 -1.63 -20.99 3.41
N ILE A 625 -0.86 -20.63 2.38
CA ILE A 625 -0.57 -19.23 2.05
C ILE A 625 -1.85 -18.50 1.62
N LYS A 626 -2.63 -19.04 0.67
CA LYS A 626 -3.86 -18.39 0.21
C LYS A 626 -4.87 -18.16 1.34
N PRO A 627 -5.20 -19.14 2.21
CA PRO A 627 -6.03 -18.91 3.40
C PRO A 627 -5.44 -17.90 4.39
N MET A 628 -4.12 -17.85 4.52
CA MET A 628 -3.43 -16.85 5.34
C MET A 628 -3.60 -15.45 4.75
N LEU A 629 -3.34 -15.25 3.46
CA LEU A 629 -3.52 -13.95 2.78
C LEU A 629 -4.99 -13.48 2.88
N GLN A 630 -5.96 -14.38 2.73
CA GLN A 630 -7.38 -14.08 2.98
C GLN A 630 -7.62 -13.56 4.39
N PHE A 631 -7.07 -14.24 5.40
CA PHE A 631 -7.18 -13.81 6.80
C PHE A 631 -6.55 -12.44 7.02
N LEU A 632 -5.35 -12.20 6.50
CA LEU A 632 -4.63 -10.94 6.66
C LEU A 632 -5.37 -9.78 5.97
N ASN A 633 -5.88 -9.98 4.75
CA ASN A 633 -6.65 -8.98 4.03
C ASN A 633 -7.94 -8.59 4.78
N ARG A 634 -8.69 -9.59 5.28
CA ARG A 634 -9.92 -9.38 6.05
C ARG A 634 -9.67 -8.65 7.38
N THR A 635 -8.58 -8.99 8.05
CA THR A 635 -8.23 -8.41 9.37
C THR A 635 -7.39 -7.13 9.26
N LYS A 636 -7.08 -6.69 8.04
CA LYS A 636 -6.18 -5.56 7.75
C LYS A 636 -4.83 -5.71 8.46
N SER A 637 -4.35 -6.94 8.57
CA SER A 637 -3.03 -7.27 9.12
C SER A 637 -1.95 -7.27 8.03
N PHE A 638 -0.71 -7.56 8.39
CA PHE A 638 0.44 -7.55 7.49
C PHE A 638 0.87 -8.97 7.12
N PHE A 639 1.45 -9.13 5.93
CA PHE A 639 2.27 -10.30 5.63
C PHE A 639 3.63 -10.10 6.28
N PHE A 640 3.93 -10.89 7.31
CA PHE A 640 5.19 -10.81 8.06
C PHE A 640 6.21 -11.75 7.43
N ILE A 641 7.38 -11.24 7.11
CA ILE A 641 8.42 -12.01 6.43
C ILE A 641 9.80 -11.59 6.89
N ASP A 642 10.66 -12.59 7.05
CA ASP A 642 12.04 -12.46 7.45
C ASP A 642 12.91 -12.32 6.19
N PHE A 643 13.66 -11.21 6.10
CA PHE A 643 14.44 -10.81 4.94
C PHE A 643 15.91 -10.63 5.28
N TYR A 644 16.76 -11.48 4.72
CA TYR A 644 18.20 -11.41 4.96
C TYR A 644 18.99 -11.37 3.63
N PRO A 645 19.24 -10.16 3.09
CA PRO A 645 20.13 -9.99 1.94
C PRO A 645 21.52 -10.61 2.13
N PHE A 646 22.00 -10.72 3.38
CA PHE A 646 23.25 -11.41 3.71
C PHE A 646 23.29 -12.85 3.17
N PHE A 647 22.27 -13.67 3.44
CA PHE A 647 22.26 -15.08 3.01
C PHE A 647 22.14 -15.21 1.49
N ALA A 648 21.26 -14.41 0.88
CA ALA A 648 21.13 -14.40 -0.58
C ALA A 648 22.43 -13.99 -1.28
N TRP A 649 23.14 -13.01 -0.72
CA TRP A 649 24.44 -12.58 -1.21
C TRP A 649 25.53 -13.63 -0.97
N SER A 650 25.67 -14.17 0.24
CA SER A 650 26.78 -15.08 0.58
C SER A 650 26.73 -16.38 -0.23
N GLU A 651 25.53 -16.89 -0.52
CA GLU A 651 25.34 -18.06 -1.40
C GLU A 651 25.60 -17.75 -2.88
N ASN A 652 25.57 -16.48 -3.29
CA ASN A 652 25.66 -16.05 -4.68
C ASN A 652 26.70 -14.95 -4.90
N ALA A 653 27.76 -14.89 -4.08
CA ALA A 653 28.67 -13.74 -4.05
C ALA A 653 29.46 -13.53 -5.35
N HIS A 654 29.53 -14.56 -6.20
CA HIS A 654 30.10 -14.45 -7.55
C HIS A 654 29.20 -13.69 -8.53
N ASN A 655 27.88 -13.70 -8.30
CA ASN A 655 26.88 -13.07 -9.16
C ASN A 655 26.30 -11.78 -8.57
N ILE A 656 26.31 -11.66 -7.24
CA ILE A 656 25.76 -10.53 -6.51
C ILE A 656 26.91 -9.77 -5.85
N SER A 657 27.11 -8.51 -6.27
CA SER A 657 28.08 -7.62 -5.63
C SER A 657 27.70 -7.35 -4.16
N LEU A 658 28.71 -7.33 -3.29
CA LEU A 658 28.54 -6.95 -1.89
C LEU A 658 27.98 -5.52 -1.76
N ASP A 659 28.41 -4.59 -2.62
CA ASP A 659 27.90 -3.21 -2.60
C ASP A 659 26.40 -3.14 -2.93
N TYR A 660 25.91 -4.01 -3.80
CA TYR A 660 24.49 -4.11 -4.13
C TYR A 660 23.68 -4.69 -2.96
N ALA A 661 24.26 -5.62 -2.19
CA ALA A 661 23.65 -6.15 -0.98
C ALA A 661 23.66 -5.14 0.19
N LEU A 662 24.68 -4.27 0.25
CA LEU A 662 24.87 -3.27 1.32
C LEU A 662 24.26 -1.90 1.03
N PHE A 663 23.56 -1.69 -0.08
CA PHE A 663 23.04 -0.40 -0.56
C PHE A 663 24.12 0.65 -0.90
N ASN A 664 25.34 0.22 -1.21
CA ASN A 664 26.45 1.08 -1.62
C ASN A 664 26.64 1.12 -3.15
N ALA A 665 25.87 0.34 -3.90
CA ALA A 665 25.92 0.33 -5.35
C ALA A 665 25.45 1.67 -5.94
N HIS A 666 26.40 2.50 -6.36
CA HIS A 666 26.10 3.73 -7.12
C HIS A 666 25.87 3.46 -8.61
N ASN A 667 26.51 2.41 -9.15
CA ASN A 667 26.50 2.08 -10.60
C ASN A 667 26.05 0.65 -10.91
N VAL A 668 25.67 -0.16 -9.90
CA VAL A 668 25.19 -1.53 -10.12
C VAL A 668 23.68 -1.52 -9.99
N THR A 669 23.00 -1.75 -11.10
CA THR A 669 21.54 -1.87 -11.15
C THR A 669 21.13 -3.15 -11.82
N TYR A 670 20.04 -3.74 -11.35
CA TYR A 670 19.39 -4.87 -12.00
C TYR A 670 18.04 -4.42 -12.57
N THR A 671 17.82 -4.57 -13.86
CA THR A 671 16.50 -4.34 -14.46
C THR A 671 15.80 -5.66 -14.69
N ASP A 672 14.66 -5.85 -14.03
CA ASP A 672 13.82 -7.02 -14.18
C ASP A 672 13.29 -7.11 -15.62
N PRO A 673 13.55 -8.20 -16.37
CA PRO A 673 13.17 -8.29 -17.77
C PRO A 673 11.65 -8.35 -17.99
N GLY A 674 10.89 -8.89 -17.03
CA GLY A 674 9.45 -9.06 -17.11
C GLY A 674 8.67 -7.81 -16.74
N THR A 675 9.15 -7.01 -15.78
CA THR A 675 8.46 -5.79 -15.31
C THR A 675 9.11 -4.48 -15.74
N LYS A 676 10.36 -4.54 -16.21
CA LYS A 676 11.22 -3.37 -16.49
C LYS A 676 11.52 -2.51 -15.26
N LEU A 677 11.22 -3.01 -14.05
CA LEU A 677 11.59 -2.34 -12.82
C LEU A 677 13.09 -2.45 -12.59
N THR A 678 13.70 -1.32 -12.27
CA THR A 678 15.14 -1.26 -11.96
C THR A 678 15.36 -1.23 -10.46
N TYR A 679 16.20 -2.14 -10.00
CA TYR A 679 16.60 -2.33 -8.62
C TYR A 679 18.02 -1.84 -8.43
N THR A 680 18.25 -1.03 -7.40
CA THR A 680 19.56 -0.48 -7.02
C THR A 680 20.17 -1.21 -5.82
N ASN A 681 19.43 -2.14 -5.22
CA ASN A 681 19.87 -2.91 -4.07
C ASN A 681 19.13 -4.26 -4.00
N LEU A 682 19.78 -5.24 -3.37
CA LEU A 682 19.25 -6.60 -3.23
C LEU A 682 17.99 -6.67 -2.36
N PHE A 683 17.88 -5.81 -1.35
CA PHE A 683 16.73 -5.76 -0.45
C PHE A 683 15.42 -5.52 -1.21
N ASP A 684 15.39 -4.51 -2.08
CA ASP A 684 14.21 -4.18 -2.89
C ASP A 684 13.85 -5.29 -3.86
N GLN A 685 14.87 -5.92 -4.45
CA GLN A 685 14.71 -7.03 -5.38
C GLN A 685 14.06 -8.24 -4.72
N MET A 686 14.57 -8.65 -3.55
CA MET A 686 13.99 -9.73 -2.75
C MET A 686 12.59 -9.38 -2.27
N PHE A 687 12.37 -8.14 -1.83
CA PHE A 687 11.08 -7.67 -1.34
C PHE A 687 10.00 -7.79 -2.41
N ASP A 688 10.30 -7.34 -3.63
CA ASP A 688 9.33 -7.35 -4.72
C ASP A 688 9.01 -8.75 -5.21
N ALA A 689 9.91 -9.73 -5.08
CA ALA A 689 9.58 -11.13 -5.34
C ALA A 689 8.39 -11.60 -4.47
N VAL A 690 8.36 -11.22 -3.20
CA VAL A 690 7.22 -11.52 -2.30
C VAL A 690 5.97 -10.76 -2.71
N VAL A 691 6.11 -9.50 -3.13
CA VAL A 691 4.99 -8.69 -3.64
C VAL A 691 4.36 -9.35 -4.87
N PHE A 692 5.17 -9.81 -5.82
CA PHE A 692 4.70 -10.48 -7.02
C PHE A 692 4.08 -11.85 -6.70
N ALA A 693 4.62 -12.60 -5.74
CA ALA A 693 4.03 -13.85 -5.28
C ALA A 693 2.62 -13.63 -4.68
N MET A 694 2.44 -12.61 -3.82
CA MET A 694 1.12 -12.26 -3.29
C MET A 694 0.17 -11.74 -4.38
N LYS A 695 0.67 -10.97 -5.34
CA LYS A 695 -0.11 -10.48 -6.49
C LYS A 695 -0.67 -11.64 -7.31
N ARG A 696 0.14 -12.68 -7.57
CA ARG A 696 -0.30 -13.89 -8.31
C ARG A 696 -1.41 -14.66 -7.60
N LEU A 697 -1.46 -14.61 -6.27
CA LEU A 697 -2.55 -15.20 -5.48
C LEU A 697 -3.78 -14.28 -5.33
N GLY A 698 -3.79 -13.10 -5.97
CA GLY A 698 -4.92 -12.16 -5.95
C GLY A 698 -4.90 -11.18 -4.78
N TYR A 699 -3.76 -11.00 -4.09
CA TYR A 699 -3.65 -10.12 -2.91
C TYR A 699 -2.58 -9.02 -3.06
N PRO A 700 -2.59 -8.21 -4.13
CA PRO A 700 -1.58 -7.16 -4.33
C PRO A 700 -1.63 -6.04 -3.27
N GLY A 701 -2.76 -5.86 -2.57
CA GLY A 701 -2.95 -4.79 -1.58
C GLY A 701 -2.52 -5.13 -0.14
N ILE A 702 -2.14 -6.37 0.17
CA ILE A 702 -1.69 -6.73 1.53
C ILE A 702 -0.32 -6.10 1.77
N ARG A 703 -0.20 -5.27 2.81
CA ARG A 703 1.06 -4.65 3.21
C ARG A 703 2.01 -5.68 3.82
N VAL A 704 3.30 -5.54 3.52
CA VAL A 704 4.36 -6.38 4.07
C VAL A 704 4.94 -5.72 5.32
N PHE A 705 5.29 -6.52 6.31
CA PHE A 705 6.06 -6.12 7.49
C PHE A 705 7.32 -7.00 7.52
N ILE A 706 8.49 -6.37 7.55
CA ILE A 706 9.76 -7.09 7.70
C ILE A 706 9.87 -7.56 9.16
N ALA A 707 9.61 -8.83 9.40
CA ALA A 707 9.60 -9.37 10.75
C ALA A 707 11.00 -9.51 11.34
N GLU A 708 12.00 -9.70 10.48
CA GLU A 708 13.44 -9.72 10.79
C GLU A 708 14.25 -9.28 9.57
N THR A 709 15.28 -8.46 9.79
CA THR A 709 16.33 -8.22 8.80
C THR A 709 17.61 -7.75 9.47
N GLY A 710 18.76 -8.19 9.00
CA GLY A 710 20.03 -7.84 9.61
C GLY A 710 21.22 -8.36 8.84
N TRP A 711 22.40 -8.08 9.36
CA TRP A 711 23.68 -8.53 8.81
C TRP A 711 24.62 -8.87 9.97
N PRO A 712 25.31 -10.02 9.94
CA PRO A 712 26.13 -10.45 11.07
C PRO A 712 27.45 -9.65 11.19
N ASN A 713 27.84 -9.32 12.42
CA ASN A 713 29.08 -8.61 12.76
C ASN A 713 30.30 -9.53 12.92
N GLY A 714 30.13 -10.84 12.80
CA GLY A 714 31.18 -11.85 12.90
C GLY A 714 30.65 -13.23 12.48
N GLY A 715 31.53 -14.21 12.37
CA GLY A 715 31.17 -15.57 11.95
C GLY A 715 32.38 -16.50 11.88
N ASP A 716 32.15 -17.72 11.43
CA ASP A 716 33.22 -18.67 11.12
C ASP A 716 34.01 -18.21 9.89
N PHE A 717 35.22 -18.73 9.69
CA PHE A 717 36.09 -18.31 8.57
C PHE A 717 35.44 -18.45 7.18
N GLU A 718 34.60 -19.47 6.97
CA GLU A 718 33.87 -19.66 5.72
C GLU A 718 32.71 -18.67 5.48
N GLN A 719 32.26 -17.94 6.51
CA GLN A 719 31.16 -16.98 6.43
C GLN A 719 31.70 -15.58 6.11
N PHE A 720 32.27 -15.45 4.91
CA PHE A 720 32.80 -14.18 4.44
C PHE A 720 31.70 -13.11 4.33
N GLY A 721 32.10 -11.85 4.45
CA GLY A 721 31.24 -10.67 4.56
C GLY A 721 30.62 -10.43 5.95
N ALA A 722 30.75 -11.38 6.88
CA ALA A 722 30.28 -11.22 8.27
C ALA A 722 31.32 -10.46 9.12
N ASN A 723 31.21 -9.13 9.17
CA ASN A 723 32.08 -8.26 9.95
C ASN A 723 31.35 -6.99 10.42
N THR A 724 31.92 -6.31 11.41
CA THR A 724 31.34 -5.09 12.00
C THR A 724 31.10 -3.98 10.97
N TYR A 725 31.99 -3.81 9.98
CA TYR A 725 31.86 -2.77 8.96
C TYR A 725 30.61 -3.00 8.08
N ASN A 726 30.46 -4.19 7.52
CA ASN A 726 29.33 -4.56 6.67
C ASN A 726 28.03 -4.57 7.48
N SER A 727 28.07 -5.08 8.72
CA SER A 727 26.93 -5.06 9.63
C SER A 727 26.43 -3.63 9.89
N ALA A 728 27.33 -2.72 10.23
CA ALA A 728 26.97 -1.32 10.44
C ALA A 728 26.44 -0.67 9.16
N THR A 729 27.08 -0.94 8.03
CA THR A 729 26.70 -0.41 6.72
C THR A 729 25.29 -0.83 6.33
N TYR A 730 25.00 -2.14 6.35
CA TYR A 730 23.68 -2.68 6.04
C TYR A 730 22.60 -2.09 6.95
N ASN A 731 22.78 -2.20 8.27
CA ASN A 731 21.76 -1.81 9.23
C ASN A 731 21.48 -0.30 9.19
N ARG A 732 22.51 0.55 9.05
CA ARG A 732 22.32 2.00 8.90
C ARG A 732 21.61 2.34 7.58
N ASN A 733 21.98 1.69 6.48
CA ASN A 733 21.39 1.95 5.16
C ASN A 733 19.93 1.50 5.08
N VAL A 734 19.60 0.31 5.58
CA VAL A 734 18.22 -0.18 5.58
C VAL A 734 17.33 0.67 6.50
N VAL A 735 17.83 1.07 7.68
CA VAL A 735 17.10 1.99 8.57
C VAL A 735 16.84 3.32 7.86
N ARG A 736 17.86 3.94 7.25
CA ARG A 736 17.70 5.19 6.49
C ARG A 736 16.65 5.06 5.39
N LYS A 737 16.71 3.98 4.60
CA LYS A 737 15.72 3.71 3.55
C LYS A 737 14.31 3.62 4.12
N LEU A 738 14.12 2.80 5.15
CA LEU A 738 12.81 2.49 5.72
C LEU A 738 12.19 3.67 6.49
N THR A 739 13.01 4.61 6.97
CA THR A 739 12.57 5.77 7.75
C THR A 739 12.52 7.08 6.96
N THR A 740 12.93 7.07 5.68
CA THR A 740 12.84 8.23 4.80
C THR A 740 11.38 8.68 4.63
N ILE A 741 11.16 10.00 4.63
CA ILE A 741 9.83 10.61 4.49
C ILE A 741 9.83 11.59 3.30
N PRO A 742 8.91 11.44 2.32
CA PRO A 742 7.93 10.36 2.20
C PRO A 742 8.60 8.99 2.02
N ALA A 743 7.89 7.91 2.37
CA ALA A 743 8.44 6.57 2.29
C ALA A 743 8.91 6.25 0.86
N ILE A 744 10.13 5.76 0.71
CA ILE A 744 10.67 5.39 -0.62
C ILE A 744 9.91 4.17 -1.18
N GLY A 745 9.65 3.17 -0.33
CA GLY A 745 9.08 1.89 -0.74
C GLY A 745 10.08 1.05 -1.56
N THR A 746 9.57 0.26 -2.49
CA THR A 746 10.35 -0.57 -3.44
C THR A 746 9.91 -0.24 -4.88
N PRO A 747 10.64 -0.65 -5.93
CA PRO A 747 10.22 -0.42 -7.31
C PRO A 747 8.79 -0.92 -7.64
N ALA A 748 8.34 -2.06 -7.12
CA ALA A 748 6.98 -2.56 -7.33
C ALA A 748 5.95 -1.95 -6.38
N ARG A 749 6.38 -1.29 -5.29
CA ARG A 749 5.53 -0.58 -4.32
C ARG A 749 6.14 0.74 -3.88
N PRO A 750 6.31 1.71 -4.79
CA PRO A 750 6.92 2.99 -4.45
C PRO A 750 5.99 3.78 -3.53
N GLY A 751 6.53 4.61 -2.64
CA GLY A 751 5.72 5.40 -1.71
C GLY A 751 5.16 4.62 -0.51
N VAL A 752 5.24 3.27 -0.52
CA VAL A 752 4.64 2.44 0.52
C VAL A 752 5.59 2.30 1.69
N ALA A 753 5.17 2.78 2.86
CA ALA A 753 5.90 2.61 4.12
C ALA A 753 6.00 1.12 4.50
N ILE A 754 7.24 0.65 4.69
CA ILE A 754 7.59 -0.74 5.05
C ILE A 754 8.02 -0.75 6.53
N PRO A 755 7.14 -1.17 7.46
CA PRO A 755 7.55 -1.36 8.84
C PRO A 755 8.50 -2.56 8.96
N ALA A 756 9.48 -2.49 9.87
CA ALA A 756 10.50 -3.51 10.02
C ALA A 756 10.97 -3.68 11.47
N PHE A 757 11.53 -4.85 11.77
CA PHE A 757 12.42 -5.07 12.90
C PHE A 757 13.83 -5.42 12.41
N ILE A 758 14.83 -4.74 12.98
CA ILE A 758 16.24 -5.11 12.81
C ILE A 758 16.54 -6.32 13.71
N PHE A 759 17.21 -7.32 13.15
CA PHE A 759 17.66 -8.51 13.85
C PHE A 759 19.18 -8.42 14.12
N SER A 760 19.64 -8.36 15.37
CA SER A 760 18.89 -8.36 16.66
C SER A 760 19.56 -7.49 17.73
N LEU A 761 18.97 -7.40 18.93
CA LEU A 761 19.49 -6.57 20.03
C LEU A 761 20.88 -7.02 20.50
N TYR A 762 21.14 -8.33 20.56
CA TYR A 762 22.36 -8.89 21.15
C TYR A 762 23.02 -9.95 20.27
N ASN A 763 24.33 -10.11 20.43
CA ASN A 763 25.03 -11.34 20.03
C ASN A 763 24.58 -12.46 20.99
N GLU A 764 24.03 -13.54 20.45
CA GLU A 764 23.33 -14.60 21.20
C GLU A 764 24.13 -15.92 21.16
N ASN A 765 24.96 -16.14 22.19
CA ASN A 765 25.97 -17.20 22.17
C ASN A 765 25.43 -18.64 22.23
N GLN A 766 24.15 -18.85 22.53
CA GLN A 766 23.52 -20.17 22.54
C GLN A 766 22.72 -20.46 21.27
N LYS A 767 22.70 -19.56 20.27
CA LYS A 767 22.06 -19.85 18.98
C LYS A 767 22.76 -21.01 18.26
N PRO A 768 22.02 -22.06 17.87
CA PRO A 768 22.58 -23.18 17.13
C PRO A 768 22.89 -22.78 15.68
N GLY A 769 23.66 -23.63 14.98
CA GLY A 769 23.96 -23.43 13.56
C GLY A 769 25.27 -22.67 13.28
N PRO A 770 25.38 -22.05 12.10
CA PRO A 770 26.56 -21.30 11.65
C PRO A 770 27.07 -20.26 12.67
N GLY A 771 28.37 -19.96 12.65
CA GLY A 771 29.03 -18.83 13.31
C GLY A 771 28.18 -17.57 13.37
N THR A 772 27.76 -17.09 12.21
CA THR A 772 26.97 -15.87 12.02
C THR A 772 25.74 -15.77 12.90
N GLU A 773 25.08 -16.89 13.21
CA GLU A 773 23.88 -16.90 14.06
C GLU A 773 24.12 -16.30 15.44
N ARG A 774 25.35 -16.39 15.96
CA ARG A 774 25.74 -15.86 17.27
C ARG A 774 26.13 -14.38 17.22
N HIS A 775 26.12 -13.76 16.03
CA HIS A 775 26.74 -12.47 15.76
C HIS A 775 25.83 -11.46 15.01
N PHE A 776 24.51 -11.52 15.16
CA PHE A 776 23.59 -10.53 14.56
C PHE A 776 23.33 -9.29 15.44
N GLY A 777 23.90 -9.23 16.64
CA GLY A 777 23.62 -8.21 17.64
C GLY A 777 24.06 -6.81 17.27
N LEU A 778 23.25 -5.82 17.65
CA LEU A 778 23.66 -4.41 17.74
C LEU A 778 24.48 -4.14 19.01
N TYR A 779 24.32 -4.97 20.05
CA TYR A 779 25.11 -4.93 21.29
C TYR A 779 25.80 -6.27 21.57
N TYR A 780 26.94 -6.20 22.24
CA TYR A 780 27.52 -7.34 22.93
C TYR A 780 26.71 -7.68 24.20
N PRO A 781 26.83 -8.91 24.74
CA PRO A 781 26.13 -9.31 25.97
C PRO A 781 26.44 -8.46 27.20
N ASN A 782 27.60 -7.80 27.24
CA ASN A 782 27.95 -6.86 28.31
C ASN A 782 27.25 -5.47 28.19
N GLY A 783 26.40 -5.28 27.18
CA GLY A 783 25.67 -4.03 26.93
C GLY A 783 26.46 -2.95 26.20
N THR A 784 27.68 -3.25 25.74
CA THR A 784 28.45 -2.33 24.87
C THR A 784 28.01 -2.47 23.42
N GLU A 785 27.90 -1.35 22.70
CA GLU A 785 27.48 -1.35 21.30
C GLU A 785 28.55 -2.02 20.41
N VAL A 786 28.11 -2.81 19.44
CA VAL A 786 29.00 -3.33 18.39
C VAL A 786 29.37 -2.19 17.42
N PHE A 787 28.39 -1.33 17.12
CA PHE A 787 28.55 -0.08 16.38
C PHE A 787 27.39 0.87 16.71
N GLU A 788 27.63 2.18 16.56
CA GLU A 788 26.61 3.20 16.80
C GLU A 788 25.50 3.13 15.73
N ILE A 789 24.23 3.14 16.14
CA ILE A 789 23.07 3.18 15.22
C ILE A 789 21.85 3.84 15.85
N ASP A 790 21.05 4.51 15.02
CA ASP A 790 19.82 5.22 15.42
C ASP A 790 18.64 4.68 14.62
N LEU A 791 17.76 3.90 15.26
CA LEU A 791 16.60 3.26 14.60
C LEU A 791 15.46 4.23 14.28
N SER A 792 15.56 5.50 14.69
CA SER A 792 14.64 6.54 14.20
C SER A 792 15.01 7.07 12.81
N GLY A 793 16.22 6.76 12.32
CA GLY A 793 16.73 7.23 11.04
C GLY A 793 17.04 8.73 10.96
N LYS A 794 16.94 9.45 12.10
CA LYS A 794 17.18 10.89 12.17
C LYS A 794 18.66 11.27 12.14
N THR A 795 19.54 10.32 12.46
CA THR A 795 20.99 10.53 12.39
C THR A 795 21.47 10.25 10.96
N PRO A 796 22.00 11.24 10.21
CA PRO A 796 22.58 11.00 8.89
C PRO A 796 23.83 10.11 8.99
N LEU A 797 24.22 9.45 7.90
CA LEU A 797 25.38 8.54 7.90
C LEU A 797 26.69 9.22 8.36
N SER A 798 26.86 10.51 8.05
CA SER A 798 28.00 11.32 8.49
C SER A 798 27.93 11.74 9.97
N GLY A 799 26.80 11.53 10.63
CA GLY A 799 26.57 11.89 12.03
C GLY A 799 27.07 10.86 13.05
N TYR A 800 27.39 9.65 12.61
CA TYR A 800 27.98 8.62 13.47
C TYR A 800 29.45 8.93 13.74
N LYS A 801 29.81 9.10 15.01
CA LYS A 801 31.11 9.67 15.40
C LYS A 801 32.22 8.62 15.54
N LYS A 802 31.86 7.38 15.85
CA LYS A 802 32.82 6.30 16.00
C LYS A 802 33.22 5.73 14.63
N PRO A 803 34.51 5.76 14.25
CA PRO A 803 34.94 5.15 13.01
C PRO A 803 34.69 3.64 13.07
N LEU A 804 34.25 3.08 11.95
CA LEU A 804 34.09 1.64 11.82
C LEU A 804 35.47 0.99 11.63
N PRO A 805 35.70 -0.23 12.16
CA PRO A 805 36.88 -1.00 11.81
C PRO A 805 36.91 -1.26 10.30
N LEU A 806 38.09 -1.47 9.73
CA LEU A 806 38.20 -1.87 8.33
C LEU A 806 37.44 -3.19 8.10
N PRO A 807 36.80 -3.38 6.92
CA PRO A 807 36.11 -4.62 6.62
C PRO A 807 37.10 -5.79 6.64
N THR A 808 36.73 -6.86 7.33
CA THR A 808 37.51 -8.09 7.43
C THR A 808 36.77 -9.23 6.72
N ASN A 809 37.50 -10.12 6.04
CA ASN A 809 36.92 -11.31 5.42
C ASN A 809 35.82 -11.03 4.37
N ASN A 810 35.96 -10.02 3.49
CA ASN A 810 34.98 -9.78 2.40
C ASN A 810 35.14 -10.74 1.21
N GLU A 811 36.24 -11.48 1.17
CA GLU A 811 36.55 -12.46 0.13
C GLU A 811 36.56 -13.87 0.74
N PRO A 812 36.15 -14.90 -0.02
CA PRO A 812 36.25 -16.28 0.43
C PRO A 812 37.68 -16.66 0.84
N TYR A 813 37.82 -17.30 1.99
CA TYR A 813 39.11 -17.83 2.44
C TYR A 813 39.54 -19.01 1.55
N LYS A 814 40.78 -18.99 1.01
CA LYS A 814 41.29 -20.00 0.05
C LYS A 814 42.27 -21.03 0.65
N GLY A 815 42.35 -21.13 1.98
CA GLY A 815 43.31 -22.00 2.67
C GLY A 815 42.69 -23.23 3.32
N LYS A 816 43.50 -23.98 4.07
CA LYS A 816 43.06 -25.15 4.83
C LYS A 816 42.44 -24.75 6.17
N LEU A 817 41.36 -25.43 6.53
CA LEU A 817 40.68 -25.28 7.82
C LEU A 817 40.57 -26.63 8.52
N TRP A 818 40.69 -26.58 9.84
CA TRP A 818 40.47 -27.72 10.74
C TRP A 818 39.34 -27.42 11.72
N CYS A 819 38.61 -28.45 12.13
CA CYS A 819 37.57 -28.33 13.15
C CYS A 819 38.10 -28.83 14.49
N VAL A 820 38.28 -27.94 15.46
CA VAL A 820 38.90 -28.24 16.75
C VAL A 820 37.99 -27.89 17.91
N VAL A 821 38.21 -28.51 19.07
CA VAL A 821 37.48 -28.19 20.30
C VAL A 821 37.74 -26.73 20.70
N GLY A 822 36.67 -25.98 20.98
CA GLY A 822 36.74 -24.61 21.44
C GLY A 822 37.41 -24.48 22.82
N LYS A 823 38.11 -23.37 23.06
CA LYS A 823 38.90 -23.16 24.30
C LYS A 823 38.04 -23.21 25.58
N GLU A 824 36.78 -22.82 25.49
CA GLU A 824 35.83 -22.77 26.61
C GLU A 824 34.87 -23.97 26.65
N ALA A 825 35.12 -25.02 25.85
CA ALA A 825 34.21 -26.15 25.75
C ALA A 825 34.16 -26.99 27.05
N ASN A 826 32.94 -27.33 27.48
CA ASN A 826 32.73 -28.16 28.66
C ASN A 826 33.26 -29.59 28.43
N ARG A 827 34.13 -30.09 29.33
CA ARG A 827 34.78 -31.41 29.19
C ARG A 827 33.79 -32.58 29.09
N SER A 828 32.70 -32.56 29.84
CA SER A 828 31.70 -33.64 29.80
C SER A 828 31.00 -33.66 28.45
N ALA A 829 30.55 -32.49 27.99
CA ALA A 829 29.89 -32.36 26.69
C ALA A 829 30.83 -32.75 25.53
N VAL A 830 32.13 -32.43 25.63
CA VAL A 830 33.15 -32.85 24.65
C VAL A 830 33.30 -34.37 24.61
N LYS A 831 33.19 -35.06 25.75
CA LYS A 831 33.25 -36.53 25.81
C LYS A 831 32.07 -37.17 25.09
N ASP A 832 30.87 -36.64 25.30
CA ASP A 832 29.65 -37.12 24.65
C ASP A 832 29.68 -36.85 23.14
N ALA A 833 30.13 -35.65 22.74
CA ALA A 833 30.30 -35.28 21.34
C ALA A 833 31.38 -36.12 20.63
N LEU A 834 32.48 -36.46 21.31
CA LEU A 834 33.48 -37.39 20.79
C LEU A 834 32.89 -38.78 20.58
N ALA A 835 32.19 -39.33 21.57
CA ALA A 835 31.55 -40.63 21.44
C ALA A 835 30.55 -40.66 20.27
N TRP A 836 29.77 -39.59 20.11
CA TRP A 836 28.86 -39.41 18.98
C TRP A 836 29.59 -39.33 17.64
N ALA A 837 30.69 -38.56 17.55
CA ALA A 837 31.46 -38.44 16.31
C ALA A 837 32.08 -39.79 15.90
N CYS A 838 32.54 -40.58 16.87
CA CYS A 838 33.08 -41.92 16.64
C CYS A 838 32.01 -42.97 16.32
N SER A 839 30.75 -42.76 16.69
CA SER A 839 29.66 -43.72 16.40
C SER A 839 29.07 -43.56 14.99
N GLN A 840 29.48 -42.52 14.26
CA GLN A 840 29.10 -42.34 12.87
C GLN A 840 29.73 -43.43 12.00
N ARG A 841 29.05 -43.87 10.92
CA ARG A 841 29.42 -45.03 10.06
C ARG A 841 30.77 -44.91 9.30
N ILE A 842 31.62 -43.95 9.66
CA ILE A 842 32.90 -43.64 9.01
C ILE A 842 34.04 -43.90 10.01
N LYS A 843 35.23 -44.21 9.48
CA LYS A 843 36.52 -44.39 10.19
C LYS A 843 37.04 -43.12 10.90
N THR A 844 36.13 -42.25 11.38
CA THR A 844 36.36 -40.93 11.99
C THR A 844 37.38 -40.99 13.14
N CYS A 845 37.39 -42.09 13.88
CA CYS A 845 38.21 -42.25 15.09
C CYS A 845 39.29 -43.33 14.97
N ASP A 846 39.55 -43.86 13.77
CA ASP A 846 40.52 -44.96 13.59
C ASP A 846 41.93 -44.54 14.00
N LYS A 847 42.35 -43.32 13.66
CA LYS A 847 43.72 -42.85 13.92
C LYS A 847 43.98 -42.49 15.39
N ILE A 848 42.94 -42.36 16.20
CA ILE A 848 43.03 -42.09 17.65
C ILE A 848 42.89 -43.36 18.50
N GLN A 849 42.88 -44.56 17.89
CA GLN A 849 42.90 -45.82 18.64
C GLN A 849 44.31 -46.20 19.11
N PRO A 850 44.46 -46.99 20.20
CA PRO A 850 45.77 -47.45 20.67
C PRO A 850 46.66 -48.02 19.55
N GLY A 851 47.93 -47.58 19.51
CA GLY A 851 48.90 -48.00 18.49
C GLY A 851 48.82 -47.25 17.15
N LYS A 852 47.95 -46.24 17.01
CA LYS A 852 47.82 -45.43 15.79
C LYS A 852 48.46 -44.04 15.94
N GLU A 853 48.74 -43.40 14.81
CA GLU A 853 49.53 -42.18 14.71
C GLU A 853 49.00 -40.97 15.52
N CYS A 854 47.69 -40.90 15.79
CA CYS A 854 47.07 -39.82 16.56
C CYS A 854 46.69 -40.20 18.01
N TYR A 855 47.11 -41.38 18.49
CA TYR A 855 46.77 -41.83 19.84
C TYR A 855 47.51 -41.06 20.93
N LYS A 856 48.82 -40.82 20.77
CA LYS A 856 49.65 -40.11 21.76
C LYS A 856 49.86 -38.65 21.36
N PRO A 857 49.83 -37.67 22.29
CA PRO A 857 49.49 -37.84 23.70
C PRO A 857 47.98 -38.05 23.90
N VAL A 858 47.62 -38.90 24.87
CA VAL A 858 46.23 -39.17 25.23
C VAL A 858 45.62 -37.93 25.86
N SER A 859 44.73 -37.25 25.13
CA SER A 859 44.06 -36.05 25.58
C SER A 859 42.68 -35.96 24.96
N LEU A 860 41.66 -35.83 25.81
CA LEU A 860 40.26 -35.71 25.39
C LEU A 860 40.09 -34.65 24.29
N PHE A 861 40.68 -33.47 24.48
CA PHE A 861 40.50 -32.36 23.53
C PHE A 861 41.23 -32.58 22.22
N ARG A 862 42.39 -33.27 22.24
CA ARG A 862 43.12 -33.60 21.00
C ARG A 862 42.40 -34.70 20.21
N HIS A 863 41.98 -35.76 20.89
CA HIS A 863 41.23 -36.85 20.28
C HIS A 863 39.88 -36.36 19.74
N ALA A 864 39.17 -35.54 20.51
CA ALA A 864 37.95 -34.86 20.04
C ALA A 864 38.21 -33.95 18.86
N SER A 865 39.26 -33.11 18.89
CA SER A 865 39.60 -32.25 17.75
C SER A 865 39.94 -33.05 16.50
N TYR A 866 40.62 -34.19 16.63
CA TYR A 866 40.90 -35.07 15.49
C TYR A 866 39.60 -35.65 14.93
N ALA A 867 38.75 -36.21 15.79
CA ALA A 867 37.48 -36.79 15.39
C ALA A 867 36.56 -35.75 14.75
N PHE A 868 36.53 -34.53 15.29
CA PHE A 868 35.73 -33.41 14.76
C PHE A 868 36.25 -32.96 13.40
N SER A 869 37.57 -32.84 13.24
CA SER A 869 38.20 -32.53 11.95
C SER A 869 37.96 -33.61 10.91
N SER A 870 38.07 -34.89 11.28
CA SER A 870 37.79 -36.02 10.39
C SER A 870 36.33 -36.05 9.96
N TYR A 871 35.40 -35.99 10.92
CA TYR A 871 33.97 -35.96 10.62
C TYR A 871 33.64 -34.76 9.73
N TRP A 872 34.14 -33.58 10.05
CA TRP A 872 33.84 -32.39 9.28
C TRP A 872 34.39 -32.46 7.85
N ALA A 873 35.61 -32.98 7.66
CA ALA A 873 36.18 -33.16 6.34
C ALA A 873 35.33 -34.08 5.44
N ASP A 874 34.77 -35.14 6.00
CA ASP A 874 33.95 -36.10 5.27
C ASP A 874 32.55 -35.56 4.96
N PHE A 875 31.93 -34.85 5.90
CA PHE A 875 30.53 -34.43 5.80
C PHE A 875 30.32 -32.99 5.32
N LYS A 876 31.37 -32.16 5.20
CA LYS A 876 31.23 -30.74 4.78
C LYS A 876 30.54 -30.59 3.44
N LYS A 877 30.86 -31.43 2.45
CA LYS A 877 30.26 -31.38 1.10
C LYS A 877 28.76 -31.62 1.07
N ILE A 878 28.20 -32.22 2.13
CA ILE A 878 26.77 -32.47 2.28
C ILE A 878 26.15 -31.67 3.44
N GLY A 879 26.76 -30.55 3.81
CA GLY A 879 26.22 -29.59 4.78
C GLY A 879 26.69 -29.77 6.22
N GLY A 880 27.67 -30.64 6.49
CA GLY A 880 28.27 -30.77 7.81
C GLY A 880 28.91 -29.46 8.30
N VAL A 881 28.62 -29.07 9.55
CA VAL A 881 29.15 -27.84 10.18
C VAL A 881 30.11 -28.15 11.32
N CYS A 882 31.15 -27.33 11.46
CA CYS A 882 32.07 -27.39 12.60
C CYS A 882 31.44 -26.68 13.81
N SER A 883 30.49 -27.32 14.48
CA SER A 883 29.84 -26.76 15.68
C SER A 883 29.82 -27.74 16.84
N PHE A 884 29.38 -28.98 16.62
CA PHE A 884 29.24 -30.00 17.68
C PHE A 884 28.51 -29.45 18.91
N ASN A 885 27.31 -28.87 18.71
CA ASN A 885 26.54 -28.16 19.73
C ASN A 885 27.30 -27.00 20.39
N GLY A 886 28.06 -26.25 19.60
CA GLY A 886 28.87 -25.11 20.07
C GLY A 886 30.17 -25.48 20.78
N LEU A 887 30.56 -26.76 20.78
CA LEU A 887 31.79 -27.25 21.42
C LEU A 887 33.03 -27.13 20.53
N ALA A 888 32.86 -26.94 19.23
CA ALA A 888 33.94 -26.86 18.25
C ALA A 888 33.95 -25.54 17.49
N THR A 889 35.11 -25.20 16.94
CA THR A 889 35.34 -24.02 16.11
C THR A 889 36.37 -24.32 15.02
N THR A 890 36.35 -23.56 13.93
CA THR A 890 37.34 -23.69 12.87
C THR A 890 38.64 -22.97 13.23
N THR A 891 39.78 -23.48 12.76
CA THR A 891 41.08 -22.85 12.97
C THR A 891 41.94 -22.86 11.71
N LEU A 892 42.74 -21.80 11.54
CA LEU A 892 43.78 -21.69 10.51
C LEU A 892 45.10 -22.35 10.92
N LYS A 893 45.26 -22.64 12.23
CA LYS A 893 46.49 -23.24 12.75
C LYS A 893 46.38 -24.75 12.60
N ASP A 894 47.26 -25.34 11.79
CA ASP A 894 47.36 -26.79 11.63
C ASP A 894 47.53 -27.47 13.01
N PRO A 895 46.54 -28.26 13.47
CA PRO A 895 46.61 -28.95 14.75
C PRO A 895 47.41 -30.26 14.66
N SER A 896 47.90 -30.64 13.47
CA SER A 896 48.74 -31.81 13.25
C SER A 896 50.03 -31.74 14.06
N PHE A 897 50.52 -32.89 14.52
CA PHE A 897 51.76 -33.00 15.28
C PHE A 897 52.45 -34.33 14.99
N GLY A 898 53.78 -34.30 14.81
CA GLY A 898 54.54 -35.49 14.38
C GLY A 898 53.91 -36.14 13.15
N GLU A 899 53.67 -37.45 13.26
CA GLU A 899 53.00 -38.28 12.25
C GLU A 899 51.47 -38.16 12.25
N CYS A 900 50.86 -37.57 13.29
CA CYS A 900 49.42 -37.35 13.32
C CYS A 900 49.03 -36.17 12.42
N LYS A 901 48.44 -36.46 11.26
CA LYS A 901 47.91 -35.44 10.33
C LYS A 901 46.40 -35.31 10.48
N PHE A 902 45.95 -34.13 10.88
CA PHE A 902 44.52 -33.86 11.03
C PHE A 902 43.89 -33.61 9.64
N PRO A 903 42.75 -34.25 9.33
CA PRO A 903 42.00 -33.95 8.12
C PRO A 903 41.58 -32.48 8.09
N SER A 904 41.70 -31.85 6.92
CA SER A 904 41.34 -30.44 6.72
C SER A 904 40.34 -30.31 5.58
N VAL A 905 39.49 -29.30 5.64
CA VAL A 905 38.69 -28.84 4.50
C VAL A 905 39.50 -27.76 3.76
N THR A 906 39.49 -27.81 2.43
CA THR A 906 39.92 -26.68 1.58
C THR A 906 38.65 -26.04 1.03
N LEU A 907 38.48 -24.74 1.25
CA LEU A 907 37.32 -23.96 0.82
C LEU A 907 37.45 -23.49 -0.62
#